data_AF-A0A061HKH3-F1
#
_entry.id   AF-A0A061HKH3-F1
#
_cell.length_a   1.000
_cell.length_b   1.000
_cell.length_c   1.000
_cell.angle_alpha   90.00
_cell.angle_beta   90.00
_cell.angle_gamma   90.00
#
_symmetry.space_group_name_H-M   'P 1'
#
loop_
_entity.id
_entity.type
_entity.pdbx_description
1 polymer ?
#
loop_
_entity_poly.entity_id
_entity_poly.type
_entity_poly.pdbx_seq_one_letter_code
_entity_poly.pdbx_strand_id
1 'polypeptide(L)'
;MGWVACSLAVALATVPLITQASTLTPPVLPLIVRNPYLSTWLGNARGKPWEQWPIFWTGQEVGLGVMASVPSSNQIFPLLGRPQDSLPKTSESFSVIYPDFQGATFDASTTNLTYNISGPNDSPYDAQITLSFLSPITPTSTIRQTIPASYLTIYATGSFQIDIYVDVNGQWVSGKRESPIVWELSKSPAGLGDNKSSSLVTWKVRRWAEQLFTEDADRSEWGTLYFSAPSGVSYEAGTSALLRQKFARTGTLQNLVDDRYRPIMQDEPVFAFSRSFALRKIGSRMSGDSFTLTFAHLQDPVIQFASAQGLTTMRPLWASYYPSSASLIQFHYDDFVKVSGLASNYSTQLEKDALASGSEDYKDIIALSARQVIGACSFAGTAEDPLIFFKEISSDGNMNTVDVIYPAFPFFLYTNPKWLAWLMEPLMEHMLSGQYPNNYSMHDLGSSFPNATGHPDGRDEYMPVEECGNMLIMGLALVNSLKYAKKPVSLWSASGNENYIESHAGKFSLHVDRDGMDDTFGGSVHAKGENQARRWVESSYKLWKQWAGFLVREALVPANQLSTDDFAGWLANQTNLALKGIIGIRAMADISALVGENEDTQYYLNISKTYLDLWQNDYAISRDGTHAKLAYTWYGSWTTLYNLFTDALLCFHIPMKSRPLNAPGPLQAALVETRTSRTAFVDEKIYRIQSDWYREVRQRYGLPLDSRHLYAKSDWEFFAVAVSSRQVREDVVQSIALWVNETSTAVVDTKIDRPLTDLYDTEGTGGYPGFTFRARPVVGGHFAFLALERACDGEAVAALSFLDEVTPVEDERIEL
;
A
#
# COMPACT_ATOMS: atom_id res chain seq x y z
N MET A 1 -21.76 -23.74 -55.99
CA MET A 1 -22.50 -23.12 -54.87
C MET A 1 -21.62 -23.19 -53.63
N GLY A 2 -20.78 -22.18 -53.43
CA GLY A 2 -19.95 -22.05 -52.23
C GLY A 2 -20.58 -21.03 -51.31
N TRP A 3 -20.84 -21.41 -50.06
CA TRP A 3 -21.26 -20.49 -49.01
C TRP A 3 -20.07 -20.28 -48.08
N VAL A 4 -19.50 -19.08 -48.18
CA VAL A 4 -18.51 -18.54 -47.25
C VAL A 4 -19.25 -18.18 -45.96
N ALA A 5 -18.93 -18.87 -44.87
CA ALA A 5 -19.39 -18.50 -43.54
C ALA A 5 -18.46 -17.42 -42.97
N CYS A 6 -18.91 -16.16 -43.03
CA CYS A 6 -18.29 -15.05 -42.30
C CYS A 6 -18.48 -15.26 -40.79
N SER A 7 -17.41 -15.54 -40.07
CA SER A 7 -17.39 -15.48 -38.60
C SER A 7 -17.22 -14.03 -38.16
N LEU A 8 -18.32 -13.36 -37.78
CA LEU A 8 -18.26 -12.12 -36.99
C LEU A 8 -17.79 -12.45 -35.58
N ALA A 9 -16.55 -12.09 -35.24
CA ALA A 9 -16.12 -11.98 -33.85
C ALA A 9 -16.71 -10.69 -33.26
N VAL A 10 -17.82 -10.81 -32.53
CA VAL A 10 -18.33 -9.73 -31.69
C VAL A 10 -17.44 -9.67 -30.46
N ALA A 11 -16.56 -8.67 -30.40
CA ALA A 11 -15.93 -8.27 -29.15
C ALA A 11 -17.04 -7.82 -28.20
N LEU A 12 -17.35 -8.64 -27.20
CA LEU A 12 -18.15 -8.22 -26.06
C LEU A 12 -17.35 -7.12 -25.36
N ALA A 13 -17.75 -5.87 -25.59
CA ALA A 13 -17.39 -4.77 -24.71
C ALA A 13 -17.89 -5.16 -23.32
N THR A 14 -16.97 -5.58 -22.45
CA THR A 14 -17.22 -5.68 -21.02
C THR A 14 -17.54 -4.26 -20.57
N VAL A 15 -18.83 -3.95 -20.50
CA VAL A 15 -19.33 -2.81 -19.72
C VAL A 15 -18.72 -3.00 -18.33
N PRO A 16 -18.03 -2.00 -17.76
CA PRO A 16 -17.54 -2.12 -16.39
C PRO A 16 -18.74 -2.50 -15.52
N LEU A 17 -18.61 -3.58 -14.76
CA LEU A 17 -19.47 -3.76 -13.59
C LEU A 17 -19.34 -2.45 -12.81
N ILE A 18 -20.45 -1.73 -12.71
CA ILE A 18 -20.54 -0.47 -11.99
C ILE A 18 -20.25 -0.82 -10.53
N THR A 19 -18.98 -0.73 -10.13
CA THR A 19 -18.62 -0.55 -8.74
C THR A 19 -19.30 0.74 -8.29
N GLN A 20 -19.82 0.74 -7.06
CA GLN A 20 -20.44 1.94 -6.53
C GLN A 20 -19.35 3.02 -6.49
N ALA A 21 -19.58 4.15 -7.15
CA ALA A 21 -18.55 5.19 -7.26
C ALA A 21 -18.10 5.62 -5.86
N SER A 22 -16.78 5.80 -5.68
CA SER A 22 -16.20 6.43 -4.48
C SER A 22 -16.92 7.74 -4.16
N THR A 23 -17.24 7.96 -2.88
CA THR A 23 -17.96 9.12 -2.35
C THR A 23 -17.00 10.18 -1.79
N LEU A 24 -15.83 9.78 -1.28
CA LEU A 24 -14.81 10.71 -0.80
C LEU A 24 -14.11 11.43 -1.96
N THR A 25 -13.67 12.65 -1.68
CA THR A 25 -13.01 13.55 -2.63
C THR A 25 -11.59 13.90 -2.17
N PRO A 26 -10.66 12.92 -2.14
CA PRO A 26 -9.28 13.20 -1.74
C PRO A 26 -8.62 14.23 -2.67
N PRO A 27 -7.69 15.06 -2.17
CA PRO A 27 -7.04 16.09 -2.99
C PRO A 27 -6.06 15.49 -4.01
N VAL A 28 -5.55 14.27 -3.76
CA VAL A 28 -4.63 13.55 -4.63
C VAL A 28 -5.09 12.11 -4.84
N LEU A 29 -5.06 11.64 -6.09
CA LEU A 29 -5.41 10.26 -6.46
C LEU A 29 -4.23 9.52 -7.12
N PRO A 30 -4.04 8.22 -6.84
CA PRO A 30 -3.01 7.45 -7.52
C PRO A 30 -3.39 7.23 -8.99
N LEU A 31 -2.46 7.45 -9.92
CA LEU A 31 -2.65 7.08 -11.33
C LEU A 31 -1.88 5.79 -11.63
N ILE A 32 -0.55 5.85 -11.53
CA ILE A 32 0.38 4.77 -11.88
C ILE A 32 1.27 4.53 -10.67
N VAL A 33 0.91 3.58 -9.80
CA VAL A 33 1.62 3.31 -8.54
C VAL A 33 1.86 1.82 -8.39
N ARG A 34 3.12 1.41 -8.57
CA ARG A 34 3.52 -0.01 -8.60
C ARG A 34 4.70 -0.34 -7.70
N ASN A 35 5.64 0.59 -7.55
CA ASN A 35 6.82 0.49 -6.70
C ASN A 35 7.36 1.92 -6.45
N PRO A 36 8.47 2.09 -5.69
CA PRO A 36 8.97 3.42 -5.34
C PRO A 36 9.31 4.33 -6.52
N TYR A 37 9.63 3.75 -7.69
CA TYR A 37 10.10 4.47 -8.88
C TYR A 37 9.08 4.59 -10.02
N LEU A 38 8.00 3.82 -9.96
CA LEU A 38 6.84 3.94 -10.84
C LEU A 38 5.63 4.34 -9.98
N SER A 39 5.58 5.64 -9.66
CA SER A 39 4.67 6.23 -8.68
C SER A 39 4.26 7.65 -9.09
N THR A 40 3.23 7.72 -9.95
CA THR A 40 2.66 8.93 -10.53
C THR A 40 1.22 9.12 -10.04
N TRP A 41 0.87 10.35 -9.67
CA TRP A 41 -0.36 10.73 -8.99
C TRP A 41 -1.01 11.95 -9.66
N LEU A 42 -2.32 12.07 -9.50
CA LEU A 42 -3.09 13.25 -9.87
C LEU A 42 -3.10 14.21 -8.69
N GLY A 43 -2.22 15.22 -8.70
CA GLY A 43 -2.02 16.14 -7.58
C GLY A 43 -3.14 17.17 -7.32
N ASN A 44 -4.13 17.29 -8.20
CA ASN A 44 -5.27 18.22 -8.07
C ASN A 44 -6.57 17.47 -8.41
N ALA A 45 -6.85 16.40 -7.68
CA ALA A 45 -7.94 15.48 -7.99
C ALA A 45 -9.34 16.09 -7.82
N ARG A 46 -9.47 17.16 -7.03
CA ARG A 46 -10.71 17.94 -6.88
C ARG A 46 -10.92 18.97 -8.01
N GLY A 47 -9.84 19.36 -8.69
CA GLY A 47 -9.85 20.31 -9.79
C GLY A 47 -10.01 19.66 -11.16
N LYS A 48 -9.65 20.38 -12.22
CA LYS A 48 -9.68 19.82 -13.58
C LYS A 48 -8.33 19.13 -13.89
N PRO A 49 -8.32 17.88 -14.40
CA PRO A 49 -7.06 17.15 -14.59
C PRO A 49 -6.08 17.77 -15.60
N TRP A 50 -6.51 18.76 -16.39
CA TRP A 50 -5.66 19.47 -17.33
C TRP A 50 -5.06 20.80 -16.79
N GLU A 51 -5.30 21.15 -15.52
CA GLU A 51 -4.79 22.38 -14.91
C GLU A 51 -3.36 22.24 -14.36
N GLN A 52 -2.95 21.01 -14.05
CA GLN A 52 -1.65 20.66 -13.47
C GLN A 52 -1.09 19.40 -14.14
N TRP A 53 0.24 19.29 -14.21
CA TRP A 53 0.85 18.03 -14.61
C TRP A 53 0.65 16.97 -13.52
N PRO A 54 0.52 15.68 -13.88
CA PRO A 54 0.69 14.61 -12.91
C PRO A 54 2.03 14.75 -12.17
N ILE A 55 2.06 14.26 -10.93
CA ILE A 55 3.22 14.40 -10.04
C ILE A 55 3.81 13.04 -9.72
N PHE A 56 5.12 13.00 -9.52
CA PHE A 56 5.74 11.93 -8.73
C PHE A 56 5.29 12.09 -7.25
N TRP A 57 5.42 11.04 -6.43
CA TRP A 57 4.96 11.12 -5.04
C TRP A 57 5.64 12.23 -4.21
N THR A 58 6.85 12.65 -4.59
CA THR A 58 7.53 13.81 -3.97
C THR A 58 6.84 15.14 -4.25
N GLY A 59 5.97 15.18 -5.26
CA GLY A 59 5.29 16.39 -5.72
C GLY A 59 5.90 17.05 -6.94
N GLN A 60 7.02 16.54 -7.44
CA GLN A 60 7.61 17.01 -8.70
C GLN A 60 6.72 16.62 -9.88
N GLU A 61 6.44 17.58 -10.77
CA GLU A 61 5.69 17.31 -11.98
C GLU A 61 6.44 16.36 -12.93
N VAL A 62 5.69 15.44 -13.53
CA VAL A 62 6.16 14.46 -14.51
C VAL A 62 5.33 14.62 -15.78
N GLY A 63 6.01 14.68 -16.94
CA GLY A 63 5.34 14.83 -18.22
C GLY A 63 4.51 13.59 -18.59
N LEU A 64 3.18 13.74 -18.50
CA LEU A 64 2.17 12.81 -19.01
C LEU A 64 0.99 13.64 -19.52
N GLY A 65 0.90 13.80 -20.84
CA GLY A 65 -0.11 14.63 -21.48
C GLY A 65 -1.13 13.78 -22.23
N VAL A 66 -2.41 14.14 -22.13
CA VAL A 66 -3.48 13.55 -22.95
C VAL A 66 -4.31 14.66 -23.59
N MET A 67 -4.54 14.56 -24.90
CA MET A 67 -5.43 15.45 -25.65
C MET A 67 -6.39 14.64 -26.53
N ALA A 68 -7.59 15.17 -26.73
CA ALA A 68 -8.52 14.73 -27.76
C ALA A 68 -8.64 15.77 -28.86
N SER A 69 -8.83 15.31 -30.09
CA SER A 69 -9.16 16.13 -31.26
C SER A 69 -10.50 15.68 -31.83
N VAL A 70 -11.32 16.65 -32.23
CA VAL A 70 -12.53 16.44 -33.02
C VAL A 70 -12.28 17.02 -34.41
N PRO A 71 -11.83 16.21 -35.38
CA PRO A 71 -11.36 16.72 -36.67
C PRO A 71 -12.41 17.50 -37.46
N SER A 72 -13.68 17.13 -37.34
CA SER A 72 -14.78 17.79 -38.05
C SER A 72 -15.05 19.23 -37.57
N SER A 73 -14.70 19.56 -36.33
CA SER A 73 -14.84 20.91 -35.78
C SER A 73 -13.50 21.64 -35.59
N ASN A 74 -12.37 20.98 -35.90
CA ASN A 74 -11.02 21.48 -35.60
C ASN A 74 -10.85 21.88 -34.12
N GLN A 75 -11.50 21.17 -33.20
CA GLN A 75 -11.43 21.45 -31.77
C GLN A 75 -10.50 20.48 -31.07
N ILE A 76 -9.67 21.02 -30.16
CA ILE A 76 -8.73 20.27 -29.34
C ILE A 76 -9.10 20.42 -27.87
N PHE A 77 -9.15 19.30 -27.16
CA PHE A 77 -9.54 19.22 -25.76
C PHE A 77 -8.39 18.63 -24.95
N PRO A 78 -7.77 19.39 -24.01
CA PRO A 78 -6.84 18.80 -23.07
C PRO A 78 -7.62 17.95 -22.05
N LEU A 79 -7.14 16.74 -21.80
CA LEU A 79 -7.80 15.80 -20.87
C LEU A 79 -6.99 15.59 -19.59
N LEU A 80 -5.66 15.49 -19.68
CA LEU A 80 -4.77 15.29 -18.54
C LEU A 80 -3.43 16.01 -18.77
N GLY A 81 -2.88 16.58 -17.70
CA GLY A 81 -1.62 17.32 -17.75
C GLY A 81 -1.79 18.69 -18.38
N ARG A 82 -0.69 19.33 -18.81
CA ARG A 82 -0.78 20.66 -19.44
C ARG A 82 -0.26 20.70 -20.89
N PRO A 83 -0.59 19.72 -21.76
CA PRO A 83 -0.08 19.71 -23.13
C PRO A 83 -0.53 20.94 -23.95
N GLN A 84 -1.68 21.54 -23.60
CA GLN A 84 -2.20 22.76 -24.23
C GLN A 84 -1.29 23.98 -24.06
N ASP A 85 -0.43 24.02 -23.03
CA ASP A 85 0.47 25.17 -22.78
C ASP A 85 1.50 25.36 -23.91
N SER A 86 1.73 24.30 -24.70
CA SER A 86 2.61 24.33 -25.87
C SER A 86 1.91 24.72 -27.17
N LEU A 87 0.59 24.90 -27.13
CA LEU A 87 -0.22 25.31 -28.27
C LEU A 87 -0.31 26.85 -28.35
N PRO A 88 -0.32 27.44 -29.55
CA PRO A 88 -0.57 28.86 -29.70
C PRO A 88 -1.95 29.25 -29.15
N LYS A 89 -2.04 30.38 -28.45
CA LYS A 89 -3.30 30.91 -27.90
C LYS A 89 -4.35 31.20 -28.98
N THR A 90 -3.91 31.54 -30.18
CA THR A 90 -4.75 31.76 -31.35
C THR A 90 -4.18 30.98 -32.53
N SER A 91 -5.03 30.26 -33.25
CA SER A 91 -4.67 29.45 -34.40
C SER A 91 -5.81 29.49 -35.42
N GLU A 92 -5.48 29.61 -36.70
CA GLU A 92 -6.46 29.50 -37.78
C GLU A 92 -6.83 28.03 -38.08
N SER A 93 -6.00 27.08 -37.64
CA SER A 93 -6.14 25.66 -37.98
C SER A 93 -6.91 24.84 -36.94
N PHE A 94 -7.00 25.31 -35.70
CA PHE A 94 -7.71 24.62 -34.63
C PHE A 94 -8.07 25.59 -33.49
N SER A 95 -9.03 25.20 -32.65
CA SER A 95 -9.41 25.93 -31.43
C SER A 95 -9.23 25.03 -30.21
N VAL A 96 -8.56 25.56 -29.17
CA VAL A 96 -8.46 24.87 -27.87
C VAL A 96 -9.75 25.13 -27.09
N ILE A 97 -10.48 24.06 -26.79
CA ILE A 97 -11.73 24.05 -26.02
C ILE A 97 -11.52 23.17 -24.79
N TYR A 98 -12.28 23.39 -23.71
CA TYR A 98 -12.19 22.59 -22.50
C TYR A 98 -13.38 21.64 -22.39
N PRO A 99 -13.14 20.35 -22.07
CA PRO A 99 -14.22 19.37 -21.97
C PRO A 99 -15.00 19.54 -20.67
N ASP A 100 -16.19 18.95 -20.60
CA ASP A 100 -16.96 18.89 -19.34
C ASP A 100 -16.51 17.67 -18.51
N PHE A 101 -15.60 17.91 -17.57
CA PHE A 101 -15.10 16.89 -16.64
C PHE A 101 -16.16 16.49 -15.62
N GLN A 102 -16.58 15.23 -15.67
CA GLN A 102 -17.63 14.63 -14.83
C GLN A 102 -17.12 14.20 -13.44
N GLY A 103 -15.82 14.28 -13.19
CA GLY A 103 -15.20 13.88 -11.93
C GLY A 103 -14.32 12.64 -12.05
N ALA A 104 -13.62 12.35 -10.95
CA ALA A 104 -12.82 11.14 -10.78
C ALA A 104 -13.57 10.10 -9.95
N THR A 105 -13.41 8.83 -10.28
CA THR A 105 -13.78 7.72 -9.40
C THR A 105 -12.58 6.83 -9.16
N PHE A 106 -12.53 6.16 -8.01
CA PHE A 106 -11.41 5.28 -7.69
C PHE A 106 -11.84 4.05 -6.90
N ASP A 107 -11.01 3.01 -7.01
CA ASP A 107 -11.02 1.84 -6.15
C ASP A 107 -9.56 1.50 -5.74
N ALA A 108 -9.38 0.36 -5.08
CA ALA A 108 -8.09 -0.10 -4.58
C ALA A 108 -7.00 -0.29 -5.66
N SER A 109 -7.36 -0.41 -6.94
CA SER A 109 -6.45 -0.62 -8.06
C SER A 109 -6.65 0.37 -9.21
N THR A 110 -7.83 0.98 -9.34
CA THR A 110 -8.24 1.77 -10.51
C THR A 110 -8.53 3.22 -10.17
N THR A 111 -8.16 4.15 -11.04
CA THR A 111 -8.67 5.53 -11.05
C THR A 111 -9.19 5.87 -12.44
N ASN A 112 -10.44 6.33 -12.51
CA ASN A 112 -11.11 6.74 -13.74
C ASN A 112 -11.32 8.25 -13.76
N LEU A 113 -11.00 8.89 -14.89
CA LEU A 113 -11.29 10.30 -15.16
C LEU A 113 -12.27 10.36 -16.33
N THR A 114 -13.47 10.92 -16.14
CA THR A 114 -14.54 10.90 -17.16
C THR A 114 -14.88 12.30 -17.67
N TYR A 115 -15.09 12.42 -18.97
CA TYR A 115 -15.28 13.68 -19.69
C TYR A 115 -16.41 13.55 -20.71
N ASN A 116 -17.21 14.62 -20.85
CA ASN A 116 -18.07 14.81 -22.01
C ASN A 116 -17.40 15.79 -22.98
N ILE A 117 -17.33 15.39 -24.25
CA ILE A 117 -16.79 16.16 -25.37
C ILE A 117 -17.95 16.61 -26.24
N SER A 118 -18.12 17.92 -26.38
CA SER A 118 -19.19 18.49 -27.19
C SER A 118 -19.07 18.07 -28.65
N GLY A 119 -20.21 17.70 -29.23
CA GLY A 119 -20.29 17.34 -30.65
C GLY A 119 -20.04 18.53 -31.58
N PRO A 120 -19.60 18.28 -32.84
CA PRO A 120 -19.58 19.30 -33.88
C PRO A 120 -21.02 19.78 -34.19
N ASN A 121 -21.17 20.93 -34.86
CA ASN A 121 -22.50 21.51 -35.18
C ASN A 121 -23.48 20.52 -35.85
N ASP A 122 -22.97 19.53 -36.58
CA ASP A 122 -23.77 18.52 -37.29
C ASP A 122 -24.09 17.27 -36.44
N SER A 123 -23.65 17.22 -35.17
CA SER A 123 -23.96 16.16 -34.22
C SER A 123 -24.52 16.76 -32.92
N PRO A 124 -25.81 16.59 -32.60
CA PRO A 124 -26.41 17.15 -31.40
C PRO A 124 -26.07 16.35 -30.12
N TYR A 125 -25.16 15.38 -30.21
CA TYR A 125 -24.82 14.48 -29.11
C TYR A 125 -23.36 14.66 -28.72
N ASP A 126 -23.10 14.62 -27.42
CA ASP A 126 -21.75 14.62 -26.87
C ASP A 126 -21.16 13.21 -26.91
N ALA A 127 -19.83 13.13 -26.98
CA ALA A 127 -19.12 11.88 -26.79
C ALA A 127 -18.55 11.80 -25.38
N GLN A 128 -18.56 10.62 -24.79
CA GLN A 128 -17.96 10.37 -23.49
C GLN A 128 -16.57 9.74 -23.68
N ILE A 129 -15.58 10.27 -22.97
CA ILE A 129 -14.24 9.70 -22.85
C ILE A 129 -13.97 9.37 -21.38
N THR A 130 -13.42 8.19 -21.12
CA THR A 130 -12.90 7.82 -19.80
C THR A 130 -11.44 7.40 -19.90
N LEU A 131 -10.56 8.07 -19.15
CA LEU A 131 -9.18 7.65 -18.93
C LEU A 131 -9.16 6.74 -17.70
N SER A 132 -8.92 5.44 -17.89
CA SER A 132 -8.91 4.44 -16.82
C SER A 132 -7.48 3.98 -16.54
N PHE A 133 -6.96 4.36 -15.37
CA PHE A 133 -5.64 4.00 -14.89
C PHE A 133 -5.74 2.79 -13.98
N LEU A 134 -5.11 1.68 -14.37
CA LEU A 134 -5.09 0.43 -13.59
C LEU A 134 -3.66 0.16 -13.10
N SER A 135 -3.49 0.16 -11.78
CA SER A 135 -2.31 -0.31 -11.08
C SER A 135 -2.69 -1.53 -10.23
N PRO A 136 -2.57 -2.75 -10.78
CA PRO A 136 -3.27 -3.91 -10.25
C PRO A 136 -2.67 -4.42 -8.94
N ILE A 137 -3.50 -4.67 -7.92
CA ILE A 137 -3.11 -5.41 -6.71
C ILE A 137 -3.56 -6.87 -6.85
N THR A 138 -2.60 -7.80 -6.88
CA THR A 138 -2.85 -9.22 -7.22
C THR A 138 -2.28 -10.18 -6.17
N PRO A 139 -2.87 -10.25 -4.97
CA PRO A 139 -2.38 -11.13 -3.89
C PRO A 139 -2.41 -12.62 -4.20
N THR A 140 -3.21 -13.06 -5.16
CA THR A 140 -3.28 -14.47 -5.61
C THR A 140 -2.30 -14.78 -6.75
N SER A 141 -1.55 -13.79 -7.23
CA SER A 141 -0.55 -13.93 -8.29
C SER A 141 0.60 -12.98 -8.02
N THR A 142 1.55 -13.43 -7.20
CA THR A 142 2.73 -12.66 -6.83
C THR A 142 3.56 -12.30 -8.07
N ILE A 143 3.66 -13.17 -9.08
CA ILE A 143 4.40 -12.84 -10.32
C ILE A 143 3.86 -11.56 -10.95
N ARG A 144 2.53 -11.44 -11.09
CA ARG A 144 1.90 -10.22 -11.64
C ARG A 144 2.15 -9.02 -10.73
N GLN A 145 2.11 -9.23 -9.42
CA GLN A 145 2.38 -8.18 -8.44
C GLN A 145 3.81 -7.64 -8.57
N THR A 146 4.79 -8.50 -8.87
CA THR A 146 6.21 -8.11 -8.97
C THR A 146 6.55 -7.29 -10.20
N ILE A 147 5.69 -7.25 -11.21
CA ILE A 147 5.92 -6.50 -12.45
C ILE A 147 5.68 -5.00 -12.16
N PRO A 148 6.71 -4.14 -12.27
CA PRO A 148 6.58 -2.70 -12.05
C PRO A 148 6.02 -2.04 -13.31
N ALA A 149 4.76 -2.37 -13.63
CA ALA A 149 4.04 -1.88 -14.78
C ALA A 149 2.54 -1.67 -14.51
N SER A 150 1.94 -0.73 -15.22
CA SER A 150 0.53 -0.30 -15.10
C SER A 150 -0.10 -0.05 -16.47
N TYR A 151 -1.43 0.08 -16.49
CA TYR A 151 -2.21 0.30 -17.71
C TYR A 151 -2.90 1.67 -17.71
N LEU A 152 -3.03 2.26 -18.89
CA LEU A 152 -4.01 3.31 -19.19
C LEU A 152 -4.91 2.81 -20.31
N THR A 153 -6.18 2.57 -20.01
CA THR A 153 -7.18 2.28 -21.03
C THR A 153 -8.05 3.50 -21.28
N ILE A 154 -8.16 3.88 -22.56
CA ILE A 154 -8.97 5.00 -23.00
C ILE A 154 -10.24 4.42 -23.61
N TYR A 155 -11.36 4.66 -22.96
CA TYR A 155 -12.68 4.29 -23.45
C TYR A 155 -13.33 5.50 -24.11
N ALA A 156 -13.86 5.34 -25.32
CA ALA A 156 -14.58 6.39 -26.02
C ALA A 156 -15.93 5.86 -26.53
N THR A 157 -17.01 6.56 -26.20
CA THR A 157 -18.36 6.25 -26.70
C THR A 157 -18.97 7.52 -27.29
N GLY A 158 -19.51 7.43 -28.50
CA GLY A 158 -19.94 8.63 -29.21
C GLY A 158 -20.51 8.37 -30.59
N SER A 159 -20.74 9.46 -31.33
CA SER A 159 -21.36 9.44 -32.67
C SER A 159 -20.53 10.10 -33.75
N PHE A 160 -19.33 10.58 -33.42
CA PHE A 160 -18.42 11.27 -34.32
C PHE A 160 -16.97 10.86 -34.04
N GLN A 161 -16.09 11.06 -35.03
CA GLN A 161 -14.69 10.69 -34.90
C GLN A 161 -13.99 11.51 -33.83
N ILE A 162 -13.19 10.83 -33.00
CA ILE A 162 -12.31 11.45 -32.00
C ILE A 162 -10.92 10.86 -32.17
N ASP A 163 -9.92 11.72 -32.27
CA ASP A 163 -8.53 11.28 -32.23
C ASP A 163 -7.94 11.56 -30.85
N ILE A 164 -7.23 10.59 -30.27
CA ILE A 164 -6.58 10.74 -28.97
C ILE A 164 -5.07 10.74 -29.14
N TYR A 165 -4.40 11.62 -28.41
CA TYR A 165 -2.96 11.74 -28.28
C TYR A 165 -2.54 11.54 -26.83
N VAL A 166 -1.49 10.74 -26.63
CA VAL A 166 -0.85 10.55 -25.33
C VAL A 166 0.65 10.70 -25.49
N ASP A 167 1.29 11.51 -24.64
CA ASP A 167 2.74 11.63 -24.58
C ASP A 167 3.31 11.45 -23.17
N VAL A 168 4.58 11.04 -23.12
CA VAL A 168 5.43 11.07 -21.93
C VAL A 168 6.76 11.74 -22.27
N ASN A 169 7.45 12.31 -21.28
CA ASN A 169 8.78 12.91 -21.47
C ASN A 169 9.88 12.14 -20.72
N GLY A 170 11.09 12.69 -20.74
CA GLY A 170 12.23 12.11 -20.05
C GLY A 170 12.19 12.15 -18.52
N GLN A 171 11.27 12.90 -17.90
CA GLN A 171 11.12 12.99 -16.44
C GLN A 171 10.54 11.71 -15.83
N TRP A 172 10.49 10.58 -16.53
CA TRP A 172 10.17 9.28 -15.94
C TRP A 172 11.41 8.51 -15.49
N VAL A 173 12.60 8.83 -16.04
CA VAL A 173 13.82 8.01 -15.87
C VAL A 173 14.95 8.70 -15.08
N SER A 174 14.73 9.92 -14.57
CA SER A 174 15.69 10.65 -13.74
C SER A 174 15.04 11.84 -13.04
N GLY A 175 15.39 12.07 -11.78
CA GLY A 175 15.03 13.28 -11.02
C GLY A 175 15.63 14.57 -11.59
N LYS A 176 16.80 14.46 -12.20
CA LYS A 176 17.57 15.58 -12.77
C LYS A 176 17.08 15.96 -14.16
N ARG A 177 16.54 17.16 -14.28
CA ARG A 177 15.92 17.71 -15.50
C ARG A 177 16.92 17.93 -16.65
N GLU A 178 18.20 17.96 -16.34
CA GLU A 178 19.33 18.15 -17.25
C GLU A 178 20.01 16.84 -17.66
N SER A 179 19.55 15.69 -17.14
CA SER A 179 20.13 14.39 -17.48
C SER A 179 19.99 14.08 -18.96
N PRO A 180 21.08 13.74 -19.68
CA PRO A 180 21.00 13.21 -21.03
C PRO A 180 20.27 11.87 -21.05
N ILE A 181 19.31 11.73 -21.96
CA ILE A 181 18.58 10.47 -22.18
C ILE A 181 18.80 9.94 -23.58
N VAL A 182 18.65 8.63 -23.72
CA VAL A 182 18.62 7.92 -25.00
C VAL A 182 17.29 7.20 -25.12
N TRP A 183 16.87 7.01 -26.37
CA TRP A 183 15.63 6.31 -26.64
C TRP A 183 15.67 5.51 -27.94
N GLU A 184 14.81 4.51 -28.03
CA GLU A 184 14.58 3.73 -29.23
C GLU A 184 13.12 3.31 -29.33
N LEU A 185 12.70 2.97 -30.55
CA LEU A 185 11.39 2.38 -30.82
C LEU A 185 11.57 0.91 -31.17
N SER A 186 10.92 0.04 -30.40
CA SER A 186 10.84 -1.39 -30.65
C SER A 186 9.47 -1.76 -31.21
N LYS A 187 9.45 -2.68 -32.17
CA LYS A 187 8.21 -3.29 -32.68
C LYS A 187 8.28 -4.80 -32.47
N SER A 188 7.35 -5.34 -31.68
CA SER A 188 7.22 -6.77 -31.49
C SER A 188 6.24 -7.32 -32.53
N PRO A 189 6.62 -8.31 -33.36
CA PRO A 189 5.69 -8.92 -34.31
C PRO A 189 4.60 -9.69 -33.56
N ALA A 190 3.41 -9.80 -34.15
CA ALA A 190 2.37 -10.69 -33.63
C ALA A 190 2.89 -12.13 -33.63
N GLY A 191 2.60 -12.88 -32.58
CA GLY A 191 2.93 -14.31 -32.51
C GLY A 191 2.23 -15.09 -33.63
N LEU A 192 2.93 -16.05 -34.25
CA LEU A 192 2.34 -17.02 -35.18
C LEU A 192 1.95 -18.29 -34.41
N GLY A 193 0.70 -18.76 -34.56
CA GLY A 193 0.18 -20.00 -33.94
C GLY A 193 -0.96 -19.77 -32.94
N ASP A 194 -1.25 -20.77 -32.09
CA ASP A 194 -2.37 -20.76 -31.13
C ASP A 194 -2.20 -19.73 -29.99
N ASN A 195 -1.00 -19.19 -29.78
CA ASN A 195 -0.73 -18.07 -28.88
C ASN A 195 -0.95 -16.74 -29.60
N LYS A 196 -2.17 -16.19 -29.52
CA LYS A 196 -2.54 -14.85 -30.02
C LYS A 196 -1.85 -13.74 -29.21
N SER A 197 -0.55 -13.54 -29.42
CA SER A 197 0.20 -12.44 -28.81
C SER A 197 0.02 -11.15 -29.63
N SER A 198 -0.30 -10.04 -28.96
CA SER A 198 -0.57 -8.75 -29.60
C SER A 198 0.71 -8.16 -30.19
N SER A 199 0.68 -7.61 -31.41
CA SER A 199 1.84 -6.85 -31.91
C SER A 199 1.93 -5.51 -31.18
N LEU A 200 3.12 -5.16 -30.68
CA LEU A 200 3.34 -3.97 -29.86
C LEU A 200 4.31 -2.99 -30.52
N VAL A 201 4.05 -1.70 -30.29
CA VAL A 201 5.00 -0.61 -30.55
C VAL A 201 5.40 -0.04 -29.19
N THR A 202 6.70 -0.03 -28.89
CA THR A 202 7.22 0.30 -27.55
C THR A 202 8.35 1.31 -27.65
N TRP A 203 8.18 2.45 -26.99
CA TRP A 203 9.28 3.36 -26.70
C TRP A 203 10.08 2.81 -25.53
N LYS A 204 11.40 2.75 -25.68
CA LYS A 204 12.33 2.49 -24.58
C LYS A 204 13.13 3.74 -24.31
N VAL A 205 13.08 4.25 -23.09
CA VAL A 205 13.75 5.50 -22.69
C VAL A 205 14.57 5.21 -21.45
N ARG A 206 15.81 5.66 -21.42
CA ARG A 206 16.68 5.54 -20.24
C ARG A 206 17.69 6.68 -20.23
N ARG A 207 18.39 6.87 -19.12
CA ARG A 207 19.54 7.75 -19.09
C ARG A 207 20.63 7.26 -20.04
N TRP A 208 21.34 8.20 -20.66
CA TRP A 208 22.53 7.90 -21.45
C TRP A 208 23.57 7.17 -20.59
N ALA A 209 23.85 7.74 -19.41
CA ALA A 209 24.71 7.18 -18.38
C ALA A 209 23.88 6.89 -17.12
N GLU A 210 23.57 5.61 -16.92
CA GLU A 210 22.88 5.14 -15.73
C GLU A 210 23.80 5.15 -14.51
N GLN A 211 23.24 5.50 -13.36
CA GLN A 211 23.90 5.50 -12.06
C GLN A 211 23.18 4.48 -11.19
N LEU A 212 23.74 3.28 -11.08
CA LEU A 212 23.11 2.19 -10.33
C LEU A 212 23.03 2.54 -8.85
N PHE A 213 21.90 2.20 -8.23
CA PHE A 213 21.64 2.37 -6.80
C PHE A 213 21.71 3.81 -6.29
N THR A 214 21.49 4.79 -7.17
CA THR A 214 21.47 6.22 -6.79
C THR A 214 20.13 6.85 -7.11
N GLU A 215 19.71 7.75 -6.22
CA GLU A 215 18.50 8.54 -6.38
C GLU A 215 18.82 10.03 -6.56
N ASP A 216 17.92 10.73 -7.24
CA ASP A 216 17.82 12.19 -7.22
C ASP A 216 16.37 12.57 -6.95
N ALA A 217 16.14 13.35 -5.89
CA ALA A 217 14.80 13.69 -5.41
C ALA A 217 13.87 12.45 -5.31
N ASP A 218 14.40 11.38 -4.71
CA ASP A 218 13.75 10.06 -4.54
C ASP A 218 13.44 9.27 -5.81
N ARG A 219 14.01 9.68 -6.96
CA ARG A 219 13.81 9.02 -8.24
C ARG A 219 15.06 8.29 -8.65
N SER A 220 14.92 7.05 -9.12
CA SER A 220 16.08 6.28 -9.59
C SER A 220 16.77 6.97 -10.77
N GLU A 221 18.10 6.90 -10.73
CA GLU A 221 18.97 7.39 -11.78
C GLU A 221 19.50 6.22 -12.66
N TRP A 222 18.80 5.09 -12.65
CA TRP A 222 18.94 3.94 -13.55
C TRP A 222 17.59 3.24 -13.73
N GLY A 223 17.49 2.43 -14.78
CA GLY A 223 16.26 1.79 -15.22
C GLY A 223 15.80 2.32 -16.56
N THR A 224 14.96 1.52 -17.22
CA THR A 224 14.40 1.85 -18.53
C THR A 224 12.89 1.96 -18.44
N LEU A 225 12.35 3.09 -18.88
CA LEU A 225 10.92 3.26 -19.14
C LEU A 225 10.57 2.54 -20.44
N TYR A 226 9.57 1.68 -20.37
CA TYR A 226 8.89 1.07 -21.52
C TYR A 226 7.49 1.69 -21.59
N PHE A 227 7.21 2.42 -22.66
CA PHE A 227 5.89 2.96 -22.95
C PHE A 227 5.34 2.29 -24.21
N SER A 228 4.35 1.42 -24.03
CA SER A 228 3.90 0.48 -25.08
C SER A 228 2.44 0.70 -25.47
N ALA A 229 2.18 0.52 -26.76
CA ALA A 229 0.88 0.59 -27.39
C ALA A 229 0.66 -0.60 -28.35
N PRO A 230 -0.58 -0.96 -28.69
CA PRO A 230 -0.84 -1.96 -29.71
C PRO A 230 -0.40 -1.46 -31.09
N SER A 231 -0.13 -2.39 -32.00
CA SER A 231 0.05 -2.08 -33.42
C SER A 231 -1.19 -1.38 -34.00
N GLY A 232 -0.98 -0.48 -34.97
CA GLY A 232 -2.06 0.27 -35.61
C GLY A 232 -2.31 1.65 -35.00
N VAL A 233 -1.63 2.00 -33.91
CA VAL A 233 -1.49 3.41 -33.48
C VAL A 233 -0.44 4.12 -34.32
N SER A 234 -0.60 5.43 -34.50
CA SER A 234 0.49 6.28 -34.96
C SER A 234 1.41 6.61 -33.79
N TYR A 235 2.70 6.81 -34.06
CA TYR A 235 3.68 7.14 -33.04
C TYR A 235 4.60 8.28 -33.49
N GLU A 236 5.19 9.02 -32.57
CA GLU A 236 6.27 9.96 -32.89
C GLU A 236 7.13 10.28 -31.68
N ALA A 237 8.44 10.43 -31.89
CA ALA A 237 9.34 11.05 -30.92
C ALA A 237 9.90 12.36 -31.47
N GLY A 238 9.97 13.40 -30.63
CA GLY A 238 10.46 14.72 -31.04
C GLY A 238 10.20 15.81 -30.00
N THR A 239 10.39 17.08 -30.37
CA THR A 239 10.17 18.22 -29.47
C THR A 239 8.68 18.37 -29.10
N SER A 240 8.39 18.47 -27.80
CA SER A 240 7.03 18.50 -27.24
C SER A 240 6.09 19.47 -27.94
N ALA A 241 6.49 20.74 -28.05
CA ALA A 241 5.66 21.77 -28.68
C ALA A 241 5.34 21.49 -30.16
N LEU A 242 6.31 20.95 -30.92
CA LEU A 242 6.11 20.66 -32.34
C LEU A 242 5.16 19.49 -32.56
N LEU A 243 5.30 18.44 -31.75
CA LEU A 243 4.45 17.24 -31.83
C LEU A 243 3.02 17.56 -31.41
N ARG A 244 2.85 18.27 -30.29
CA ARG A 244 1.53 18.68 -29.79
C ARG A 244 0.80 19.60 -30.77
N GLN A 245 1.50 20.58 -31.36
CA GLN A 245 0.94 21.44 -32.41
C GLN A 245 0.59 20.68 -33.70
N LYS A 246 1.41 19.70 -34.09
CA LYS A 246 1.13 18.85 -35.24
C LYS A 246 -0.13 18.02 -35.02
N PHE A 247 -0.25 17.37 -33.87
CA PHE A 247 -1.45 16.64 -33.49
C PHE A 247 -2.67 17.57 -33.46
N ALA A 248 -2.54 18.74 -32.85
CA ALA A 248 -3.62 19.73 -32.79
C ALA A 248 -4.14 20.17 -34.18
N ARG A 249 -3.28 20.17 -35.21
CA ARG A 249 -3.65 20.52 -36.59
C ARG A 249 -4.20 19.34 -37.40
N THR A 250 -3.78 18.12 -37.10
CA THR A 250 -3.95 16.98 -38.02
C THR A 250 -4.68 15.78 -37.44
N GLY A 251 -4.86 15.73 -36.11
CA GLY A 251 -5.42 14.58 -35.40
C GLY A 251 -4.53 13.33 -35.41
N THR A 252 -3.31 13.39 -35.93
CA THR A 252 -2.44 12.21 -36.08
C THR A 252 -0.95 12.54 -35.97
N LEU A 253 -0.13 11.49 -35.99
CA LEU A 253 1.32 11.51 -35.93
C LEU A 253 1.93 10.89 -37.19
N GLN A 254 3.22 11.15 -37.45
CA GLN A 254 3.87 10.80 -38.73
C GLN A 254 4.67 9.49 -38.71
N ASN A 255 4.68 8.74 -37.61
CA ASN A 255 5.47 7.51 -37.48
C ASN A 255 6.98 7.74 -37.59
N LEU A 256 7.45 8.89 -37.11
CA LEU A 256 8.85 9.31 -37.14
C LEU A 256 9.52 9.09 -35.77
N VAL A 257 10.81 8.77 -35.80
CA VAL A 257 11.64 8.66 -34.61
C VAL A 257 12.74 9.71 -34.73
N ASP A 258 12.73 10.73 -33.88
CA ASP A 258 13.87 11.64 -33.72
C ASP A 258 15.05 10.86 -33.14
N ASP A 259 16.20 10.85 -33.82
CA ASP A 259 17.42 10.13 -33.43
C ASP A 259 18.44 11.05 -32.71
N ARG A 260 18.08 12.31 -32.47
CA ARG A 260 18.94 13.30 -31.82
C ARG A 260 18.74 13.29 -30.31
N TYR A 261 19.51 12.43 -29.64
CA TYR A 261 19.54 12.32 -28.18
C TYR A 261 19.97 13.63 -27.51
N ARG A 262 19.31 13.96 -26.40
CA ARG A 262 19.51 15.23 -25.67
C ARG A 262 19.00 15.13 -24.22
N PRO A 263 19.35 16.09 -23.36
CA PRO A 263 18.80 16.26 -22.02
C PRO A 263 17.26 16.33 -21.97
N ILE A 264 16.69 15.88 -20.84
CA ILE A 264 15.24 15.78 -20.61
C ILE A 264 14.49 17.08 -20.93
N MET A 265 15.03 18.24 -20.53
CA MET A 265 14.37 19.53 -20.77
C MET A 265 14.96 20.35 -21.93
N GLN A 266 15.96 19.84 -22.66
CA GLN A 266 16.50 20.52 -23.84
C GLN A 266 15.66 20.14 -25.05
N ASP A 267 14.99 21.10 -25.70
CA ASP A 267 14.03 20.85 -26.78
C ASP A 267 13.11 19.66 -26.44
N GLU A 268 12.57 19.71 -25.22
CA GLU A 268 11.91 18.62 -24.47
C GLU A 268 11.48 17.45 -25.36
N PRO A 269 12.27 16.36 -25.43
CA PRO A 269 11.88 15.17 -26.16
C PRO A 269 10.67 14.52 -25.48
N VAL A 270 9.61 14.30 -26.25
CA VAL A 270 8.43 13.51 -25.87
C VAL A 270 8.29 12.29 -26.76
N PHE A 271 7.66 11.26 -26.21
CA PHE A 271 7.39 9.98 -26.84
C PHE A 271 5.87 9.79 -26.88
N ALA A 272 5.31 9.83 -28.08
CA ALA A 272 3.88 9.95 -28.25
C ALA A 272 3.27 8.79 -29.04
N PHE A 273 2.01 8.51 -28.71
CA PHE A 273 1.10 7.69 -29.49
C PHE A 273 -0.16 8.48 -29.82
N SER A 274 -0.78 8.19 -30.97
CA SER A 274 -2.13 8.65 -31.29
C SER A 274 -2.98 7.58 -31.95
N ARG A 275 -4.29 7.58 -31.67
CA ARG A 275 -5.26 6.67 -32.28
C ARG A 275 -6.58 7.39 -32.57
N SER A 276 -7.15 7.12 -33.75
CA SER A 276 -8.48 7.56 -34.15
C SER A 276 -9.56 6.58 -33.72
N PHE A 277 -10.63 7.08 -33.13
CA PHE A 277 -11.87 6.37 -32.85
C PHE A 277 -12.92 6.74 -33.88
N ALA A 278 -13.26 5.80 -34.77
CA ALA A 278 -14.29 5.99 -35.79
C ALA A 278 -15.70 5.75 -35.23
N LEU A 279 -16.12 6.59 -34.28
CA LEU A 279 -17.42 6.45 -33.60
C LEU A 279 -18.57 6.91 -34.50
N ARG A 280 -19.72 6.25 -34.36
CA ARG A 280 -20.91 6.45 -35.17
C ARG A 280 -22.16 6.06 -34.38
N LYS A 281 -23.27 6.72 -34.71
CA LYS A 281 -24.59 6.33 -34.21
C LYS A 281 -25.09 5.10 -34.98
N ILE A 282 -25.44 4.02 -34.27
CA ILE A 282 -26.01 2.79 -34.84
C ILE A 282 -27.43 2.63 -34.29
N GLY A 283 -28.42 3.05 -35.06
CA GLY A 283 -29.82 3.10 -34.62
C GLY A 283 -30.00 4.10 -33.46
N SER A 284 -30.45 3.63 -32.30
CA SER A 284 -30.58 4.43 -31.07
C SER A 284 -29.32 4.42 -30.18
N ARG A 285 -28.32 3.58 -30.47
CA ARG A 285 -27.14 3.37 -29.62
C ARG A 285 -25.91 4.07 -30.21
N MET A 286 -25.10 4.67 -29.35
CA MET A 286 -23.78 5.19 -29.71
C MET A 286 -22.77 4.04 -29.74
N SER A 287 -21.89 4.01 -30.75
CA SER A 287 -20.79 3.03 -30.75
C SER A 287 -19.75 3.39 -29.69
N GLY A 288 -19.13 2.38 -29.10
CA GLY A 288 -17.97 2.55 -28.22
C GLY A 288 -16.80 1.68 -28.68
N ASP A 289 -15.59 2.13 -28.41
CA ASP A 289 -14.33 1.43 -28.66
C ASP A 289 -13.31 1.83 -27.57
N SER A 290 -12.19 1.11 -27.47
CA SER A 290 -11.14 1.38 -26.49
C SER A 290 -9.74 1.04 -27.03
N PHE A 291 -8.72 1.63 -26.40
CA PHE A 291 -7.35 1.16 -26.57
C PHE A 291 -6.56 1.30 -25.28
N THR A 292 -5.62 0.36 -25.08
CA THR A 292 -4.83 0.25 -23.87
C THR A 292 -3.37 0.58 -24.17
N LEU A 293 -2.79 1.41 -23.30
CA LEU A 293 -1.37 1.74 -23.24
C LEU A 293 -0.81 1.13 -21.95
N THR A 294 0.48 0.82 -21.92
CA THR A 294 1.15 0.34 -20.70
C THR A 294 2.42 1.10 -20.43
N PHE A 295 2.73 1.28 -19.15
CA PHE A 295 3.91 1.95 -18.63
C PHE A 295 4.64 0.97 -17.74
N ALA A 296 5.92 0.71 -17.99
CA ALA A 296 6.77 -0.07 -17.10
C ALA A 296 8.08 0.66 -16.86
N HIS A 297 8.55 0.70 -15.62
CA HIS A 297 9.88 1.19 -15.31
C HIS A 297 10.69 0.04 -14.71
N LEU A 298 11.57 -0.55 -15.53
CA LEU A 298 12.29 -1.77 -15.16
C LEU A 298 13.72 -1.47 -14.75
N GLN A 299 14.11 -1.94 -13.57
CA GLN A 299 15.48 -1.99 -13.09
C GLN A 299 15.95 -3.44 -12.98
N ASP A 300 17.14 -3.74 -13.49
CA ASP A 300 17.89 -4.97 -13.22
C ASP A 300 19.38 -4.59 -13.21
N PRO A 301 20.01 -4.44 -12.04
CA PRO A 301 19.54 -4.84 -10.70
C PRO A 301 18.58 -3.85 -10.01
N VAL A 302 17.93 -4.29 -8.93
CA VAL A 302 16.98 -3.49 -8.13
C VAL A 302 17.53 -2.95 -6.81
N ILE A 303 18.31 -3.76 -6.08
CA ILE A 303 18.77 -3.46 -4.71
C ILE A 303 20.22 -3.89 -4.56
N GLN A 304 20.99 -3.15 -3.77
CA GLN A 304 22.28 -3.61 -3.26
C GLN A 304 22.11 -4.01 -1.79
N PHE A 305 22.35 -5.28 -1.47
CA PHE A 305 22.03 -5.86 -0.16
C PHE A 305 23.26 -6.47 0.50
N ALA A 306 23.58 -6.06 1.73
CA ALA A 306 24.56 -6.71 2.60
C ALA A 306 24.02 -8.04 3.14
N SER A 307 23.95 -9.03 2.26
CA SER A 307 23.47 -10.38 2.56
C SER A 307 24.45 -11.14 3.45
N ALA A 308 24.09 -12.35 3.87
CA ALA A 308 25.01 -13.21 4.64
C ALA A 308 26.33 -13.54 3.91
N GLN A 309 26.37 -13.39 2.58
CA GLN A 309 27.56 -13.62 1.73
C GLN A 309 28.34 -12.31 1.44
N GLY A 310 27.92 -11.19 2.04
CA GLY A 310 28.46 -9.86 1.78
C GLY A 310 27.59 -9.05 0.82
N LEU A 311 28.16 -7.98 0.27
CA LEU A 311 27.41 -7.03 -0.55
C LEU A 311 27.01 -7.66 -1.90
N THR A 312 25.74 -7.97 -2.04
CA THR A 312 25.13 -8.69 -3.15
C THR A 312 24.23 -7.77 -3.97
N THR A 313 24.33 -7.90 -5.29
CA THR A 313 23.46 -7.20 -6.24
C THR A 313 22.20 -8.02 -6.49
N MET A 314 21.06 -7.54 -5.99
CA MET A 314 19.79 -8.25 -6.08
C MET A 314 19.11 -8.00 -7.42
N ARG A 315 18.68 -9.10 -8.05
CA ARG A 315 17.85 -9.07 -9.26
C ARG A 315 16.37 -8.97 -8.90
N PRO A 316 15.53 -8.36 -9.76
CA PRO A 316 14.10 -8.32 -9.54
C PRO A 316 13.49 -9.73 -9.59
N LEU A 317 12.48 -9.99 -8.77
CA LEU A 317 11.86 -11.32 -8.68
C LEU A 317 11.26 -11.79 -10.02
N TRP A 318 10.68 -10.87 -10.79
CA TRP A 318 10.11 -11.18 -12.11
C TRP A 318 11.13 -11.77 -13.09
N ALA A 319 12.44 -11.50 -12.91
CA ALA A 319 13.49 -12.02 -13.78
C ALA A 319 13.71 -13.54 -13.62
N SER A 320 13.15 -14.15 -12.58
CA SER A 320 13.09 -15.61 -12.43
C SER A 320 12.10 -16.27 -13.40
N TYR A 321 11.14 -15.50 -13.92
CA TYR A 321 10.04 -16.01 -14.74
C TYR A 321 10.09 -15.54 -16.20
N TYR A 322 10.69 -14.36 -16.43
CA TYR A 322 10.82 -13.79 -17.77
C TYR A 322 12.30 -13.65 -18.16
N PRO A 323 12.75 -14.29 -19.25
CA PRO A 323 14.15 -14.27 -19.65
C PRO A 323 14.62 -12.92 -20.20
N SER A 324 13.70 -12.02 -20.56
CA SER A 324 14.01 -10.69 -21.09
C SER A 324 12.92 -9.68 -20.75
N SER A 325 13.28 -8.40 -20.74
CA SER A 325 12.30 -7.30 -20.63
C SER A 325 11.29 -7.34 -21.78
N ALA A 326 11.71 -7.70 -23.00
CA ALA A 326 10.79 -7.83 -24.13
C ALA A 326 9.68 -8.87 -23.89
N SER A 327 10.04 -10.06 -23.38
CA SER A 327 9.05 -11.09 -23.02
C SER A 327 8.14 -10.67 -21.87
N LEU A 328 8.67 -9.94 -20.88
CA LEU A 328 7.88 -9.42 -19.76
C LEU A 328 6.88 -8.35 -20.21
N ILE A 329 7.29 -7.41 -21.06
CA ILE A 329 6.41 -6.37 -21.61
C ILE A 329 5.32 -6.99 -22.47
N GLN A 330 5.66 -7.99 -23.29
CA GLN A 330 4.68 -8.72 -24.09
C GLN A 330 3.66 -9.45 -23.20
N PHE A 331 4.13 -10.18 -22.19
CA PHE A 331 3.26 -10.84 -21.21
C PHE A 331 2.33 -9.83 -20.52
N HIS A 332 2.88 -8.75 -19.97
CA HIS A 332 2.12 -7.74 -19.26
C HIS A 332 0.99 -7.19 -20.15
N TYR A 333 1.30 -6.80 -21.39
CA TYR A 333 0.27 -6.28 -22.28
C TYR A 333 -0.82 -7.31 -22.60
N ASP A 334 -0.45 -8.55 -22.94
CA ASP A 334 -1.41 -9.61 -23.31
C ASP A 334 -2.24 -10.11 -22.10
N ASP A 335 -1.74 -9.92 -20.88
CA ASP A 335 -2.38 -10.34 -19.62
C ASP A 335 -3.47 -9.38 -19.12
N PHE A 336 -3.70 -8.25 -19.82
CA PHE A 336 -4.61 -7.18 -19.40
C PHE A 336 -5.98 -7.68 -18.91
N VAL A 337 -6.63 -8.59 -19.66
CA VAL A 337 -7.96 -9.11 -19.29
C VAL A 337 -7.91 -9.89 -17.97
N LYS A 338 -6.89 -10.73 -17.80
CA LYS A 338 -6.75 -11.58 -16.61
C LYS A 338 -6.39 -10.75 -15.38
N VAL A 339 -5.39 -9.86 -15.50
CA VAL A 339 -4.98 -9.01 -14.38
C VAL A 339 -6.08 -8.02 -13.97
N SER A 340 -6.85 -7.49 -14.93
CA SER A 340 -8.00 -6.63 -14.63
C SER A 340 -9.07 -7.38 -13.83
N GLY A 341 -9.32 -8.65 -14.17
CA GLY A 341 -10.22 -9.52 -13.41
C GLY A 341 -9.72 -9.78 -11.99
N LEU A 342 -8.43 -10.06 -11.80
CA LEU A 342 -7.83 -10.26 -10.48
C LEU A 342 -7.88 -8.99 -9.62
N ALA A 343 -7.49 -7.85 -10.18
CA ALA A 343 -7.52 -6.56 -9.50
C ALA A 343 -8.95 -6.13 -9.13
N SER A 344 -9.90 -6.30 -10.05
CA SER A 344 -11.33 -6.02 -9.79
C SER A 344 -11.90 -6.94 -8.71
N ASN A 345 -11.50 -8.22 -8.68
CA ASN A 345 -11.90 -9.14 -7.62
C ASN A 345 -11.34 -8.71 -6.25
N TYR A 346 -10.08 -8.28 -6.19
CA TYR A 346 -9.51 -7.70 -4.97
C TYR A 346 -10.25 -6.44 -4.52
N SER A 347 -10.43 -5.46 -5.40
CA SER A 347 -11.14 -4.20 -5.08
C SER A 347 -12.58 -4.45 -4.62
N THR A 348 -13.31 -5.33 -5.30
CA THR A 348 -14.71 -5.67 -4.94
C THR A 348 -14.79 -6.38 -3.60
N GLN A 349 -13.86 -7.30 -3.30
CA GLN A 349 -13.86 -8.00 -2.03
C GLN A 349 -13.42 -7.07 -0.88
N LEU A 350 -12.45 -6.18 -1.13
CA LEU A 350 -12.04 -5.15 -0.18
C LEU A 350 -13.22 -4.25 0.18
N GLU A 351 -13.98 -3.78 -0.81
CA GLU A 351 -15.18 -2.97 -0.60
C GLU A 351 -16.21 -3.69 0.27
N LYS A 352 -16.49 -4.97 -0.02
CA LYS A 352 -17.43 -5.78 0.78
C LYS A 352 -17.00 -5.92 2.23
N ASP A 353 -15.72 -6.24 2.46
CA ASP A 353 -15.19 -6.42 3.81
C ASP A 353 -15.17 -5.08 4.56
N ALA A 354 -14.81 -3.98 3.90
CA ALA A 354 -14.83 -2.64 4.49
C ALA A 354 -16.22 -2.21 4.96
N LEU A 355 -17.22 -2.37 4.09
CA LEU A 355 -18.61 -2.01 4.41
C LEU A 355 -19.20 -2.88 5.53
N ALA A 356 -18.77 -4.15 5.61
CA ALA A 356 -19.17 -5.01 6.72
C ALA A 356 -18.51 -4.60 8.05
N SER A 357 -17.29 -4.08 7.99
CA SER A 357 -16.46 -3.74 9.14
C SER A 357 -16.66 -2.33 9.69
N GLY A 358 -17.09 -1.41 8.83
CA GLY A 358 -17.20 0.01 9.15
C GLY A 358 -18.31 0.70 8.36
N SER A 359 -17.95 1.73 7.61
CA SER A 359 -18.86 2.64 6.91
C SER A 359 -18.46 2.82 5.44
N GLU A 360 -19.29 3.54 4.67
CA GLU A 360 -18.93 4.00 3.32
C GLU A 360 -17.65 4.84 3.32
N ASP A 361 -17.46 5.67 4.36
CA ASP A 361 -16.24 6.47 4.50
C ASP A 361 -15.00 5.59 4.68
N TYR A 362 -15.10 4.54 5.50
CA TYR A 362 -14.00 3.60 5.72
C TYR A 362 -13.59 2.89 4.43
N LYS A 363 -14.57 2.46 3.62
CA LYS A 363 -14.34 1.82 2.32
C LYS A 363 -13.43 2.65 1.43
N ASP A 364 -13.71 3.95 1.30
CA ASP A 364 -12.96 4.82 0.42
C ASP A 364 -11.57 5.14 0.96
N ILE A 365 -11.42 5.29 2.29
CA ILE A 365 -10.11 5.49 2.93
C ILE A 365 -9.18 4.30 2.65
N ILE A 366 -9.65 3.06 2.81
CA ILE A 366 -8.79 1.89 2.56
C ILE A 366 -8.52 1.66 1.08
N ALA A 367 -9.47 1.99 0.20
CA ALA A 367 -9.27 1.95 -1.25
C ALA A 367 -8.17 2.94 -1.68
N LEU A 368 -8.15 4.14 -1.11
CA LEU A 368 -7.10 5.14 -1.36
C LEU A 368 -5.72 4.66 -0.86
N SER A 369 -5.69 3.91 0.24
CA SER A 369 -4.47 3.48 0.93
C SER A 369 -3.78 2.30 0.24
N ALA A 370 -4.52 1.39 -0.39
CA ALA A 370 -3.99 0.12 -0.88
C ALA A 370 -2.81 0.27 -1.87
N ARG A 371 -2.92 1.17 -2.86
CA ARG A 371 -1.83 1.43 -3.82
C ARG A 371 -0.65 2.15 -3.19
N GLN A 372 -0.88 2.96 -2.17
CA GLN A 372 0.18 3.68 -1.45
C GLN A 372 1.11 2.70 -0.72
N VAL A 373 0.55 1.68 -0.06
CA VAL A 373 1.35 0.65 0.64
C VAL A 373 2.22 -0.13 -0.34
N ILE A 374 1.62 -0.67 -1.41
CA ILE A 374 2.34 -1.42 -2.45
C ILE A 374 3.37 -0.54 -3.17
N GLY A 375 3.09 0.76 -3.28
CA GLY A 375 4.00 1.74 -3.88
C GLY A 375 5.36 1.84 -3.19
N ALA A 376 5.52 1.31 -1.97
CA ALA A 376 6.82 1.26 -1.28
C ALA A 376 7.60 -0.06 -1.52
N CYS A 377 6.99 -1.08 -2.13
CA CYS A 377 7.58 -2.41 -2.27
C CYS A 377 8.50 -2.53 -3.50
N SER A 378 9.64 -3.20 -3.34
CA SER A 378 10.51 -3.69 -4.41
C SER A 378 10.76 -5.19 -4.23
N PHE A 379 10.21 -6.00 -5.13
CA PHE A 379 10.33 -7.47 -5.08
C PHE A 379 11.63 -7.93 -5.73
N ALA A 380 12.41 -8.73 -5.01
CA ALA A 380 13.73 -9.19 -5.42
C ALA A 380 13.95 -10.68 -5.07
N GLY A 381 15.11 -11.21 -5.44
CA GLY A 381 15.50 -12.59 -5.13
C GLY A 381 15.06 -13.60 -6.19
N THR A 382 14.94 -14.86 -5.79
CA THR A 382 14.53 -15.96 -6.68
C THR A 382 13.17 -16.52 -6.30
N ALA A 383 12.63 -17.45 -7.10
CA ALA A 383 11.41 -18.16 -6.73
C ALA A 383 11.60 -18.99 -5.44
N GLU A 384 12.81 -19.48 -5.18
CA GLU A 384 13.14 -20.26 -3.98
C GLU A 384 13.29 -19.37 -2.76
N ASP A 385 13.93 -18.19 -2.92
CA ASP A 385 14.19 -17.23 -1.85
C ASP A 385 13.77 -15.81 -2.25
N PRO A 386 12.46 -15.53 -2.31
CA PRO A 386 11.92 -14.22 -2.63
C PRO A 386 12.02 -13.27 -1.43
N LEU A 387 12.38 -12.01 -1.71
CA LEU A 387 12.52 -10.95 -0.72
C LEU A 387 11.74 -9.71 -1.15
N ILE A 388 11.29 -8.91 -0.17
CA ILE A 388 10.73 -7.58 -0.42
C ILE A 388 11.58 -6.55 0.32
N PHE A 389 12.08 -5.59 -0.45
CA PHE A 389 12.70 -4.39 0.09
C PHE A 389 11.69 -3.25 0.10
N PHE A 390 11.60 -2.55 1.22
CA PHE A 390 10.54 -1.58 1.48
C PHE A 390 11.12 -0.19 1.65
N LYS A 391 10.75 0.76 0.79
CA LYS A 391 11.23 2.13 0.93
C LYS A 391 10.45 2.86 2.03
N GLU A 392 11.17 3.50 2.94
CA GLU A 392 10.58 4.50 3.81
C GLU A 392 10.33 5.79 3.02
N ILE A 393 9.14 5.87 2.42
CA ILE A 393 8.76 7.03 1.62
C ILE A 393 8.56 8.25 2.52
N SER A 394 9.11 9.41 2.12
CA SER A 394 8.87 10.74 2.72
C SER A 394 9.26 10.94 4.20
N SER A 395 10.24 10.17 4.68
CA SER A 395 10.95 10.44 5.94
C SER A 395 12.42 10.79 5.65
N ASP A 396 13.38 10.01 6.13
CA ASP A 396 14.82 10.12 5.81
C ASP A 396 15.27 9.26 4.62
N GLY A 397 14.39 8.37 4.13
CA GLY A 397 14.63 7.54 2.95
C GLY A 397 15.27 6.18 3.25
N ASN A 398 15.30 5.76 4.52
CA ASN A 398 15.75 4.43 4.94
C ASN A 398 14.99 3.30 4.25
N MET A 399 15.45 2.07 4.45
CA MET A 399 14.78 0.92 3.86
C MET A 399 14.62 -0.25 4.81
N ASN A 400 13.49 -0.95 4.67
CA ASN A 400 13.03 -1.97 5.59
C ASN A 400 13.02 -1.49 7.05
N THR A 401 12.72 -0.21 7.28
CA THR A 401 12.54 0.36 8.61
C THR A 401 11.44 -0.38 9.37
N VAL A 402 11.78 -0.96 10.52
CA VAL A 402 10.91 -1.91 11.24
C VAL A 402 9.66 -1.23 11.76
N ASP A 403 9.79 -0.02 12.32
CA ASP A 403 8.68 0.80 12.78
C ASP A 403 7.82 1.42 11.65
N VAL A 404 8.24 1.30 10.38
CA VAL A 404 7.43 1.61 9.18
C VAL A 404 6.72 0.37 8.65
N ILE A 405 7.37 -0.80 8.70
CA ILE A 405 6.73 -2.08 8.38
C ILE A 405 5.63 -2.38 9.40
N TYR A 406 5.83 -2.03 10.67
CA TYR A 406 4.87 -2.29 11.76
C TYR A 406 3.47 -1.69 11.52
N PRO A 407 3.28 -0.38 11.30
CA PRO A 407 1.96 0.15 10.96
C PRO A 407 1.44 -0.41 9.64
N ALA A 408 2.31 -0.80 8.69
CA ALA A 408 1.89 -1.36 7.41
C ALA A 408 1.47 -2.84 7.48
N PHE A 409 1.86 -3.60 8.50
CA PHE A 409 1.66 -5.06 8.53
C PHE A 409 0.19 -5.51 8.42
N PRO A 410 -0.84 -4.79 8.93
CA PRO A 410 -2.23 -5.21 8.78
C PRO A 410 -2.68 -5.33 7.32
N PHE A 411 -2.17 -4.44 6.44
CA PHE A 411 -2.39 -4.58 5.00
C PHE A 411 -1.82 -5.91 4.50
N PHE A 412 -0.59 -6.26 4.85
CA PHE A 412 0.02 -7.51 4.41
C PHE A 412 -0.69 -8.74 4.99
N LEU A 413 -1.17 -8.70 6.24
CA LEU A 413 -1.96 -9.78 6.82
C LEU A 413 -3.28 -10.00 6.07
N TYR A 414 -3.98 -8.93 5.71
CA TYR A 414 -5.23 -9.02 4.94
C TYR A 414 -4.97 -9.47 3.50
N THR A 415 -4.00 -8.82 2.84
CA THR A 415 -3.74 -8.97 1.41
C THR A 415 -3.00 -10.27 1.08
N ASN A 416 -1.80 -10.48 1.63
CA ASN A 416 -1.04 -11.73 1.49
C ASN A 416 0.06 -11.84 2.58
N PRO A 417 -0.15 -12.65 3.64
CA PRO A 417 0.81 -12.77 4.75
C PRO A 417 2.19 -13.27 4.34
N LYS A 418 2.31 -13.95 3.20
CA LYS A 418 3.61 -14.37 2.65
C LYS A 418 4.52 -13.19 2.34
N TRP A 419 3.93 -12.05 1.93
CA TRP A 419 4.68 -10.83 1.67
C TRP A 419 5.21 -10.19 2.96
N LEU A 420 4.48 -10.28 4.08
CA LEU A 420 5.00 -9.86 5.39
C LEU A 420 6.24 -10.67 5.76
N ALA A 421 6.22 -11.99 5.51
CA ALA A 421 7.39 -12.83 5.74
C ALA A 421 8.61 -12.31 4.96
N TRP A 422 8.43 -12.06 3.65
CA TRP A 422 9.50 -11.57 2.78
C TRP A 422 9.97 -10.14 3.07
N LEU A 423 9.16 -9.33 3.76
CA LEU A 423 9.57 -8.01 4.28
C LEU A 423 10.49 -8.13 5.50
N MET A 424 10.25 -9.13 6.34
CA MET A 424 11.03 -9.38 7.57
C MET A 424 12.34 -10.15 7.28
N GLU A 425 12.36 -10.99 6.25
CA GLU A 425 13.54 -11.82 5.92
C GLU A 425 14.84 -11.02 5.72
N PRO A 426 14.88 -9.91 4.95
CA PRO A 426 16.13 -9.17 4.75
C PRO A 426 16.77 -8.68 6.05
N LEU A 427 15.96 -8.21 7.01
CA LEU A 427 16.41 -7.78 8.33
C LEU A 427 16.97 -8.95 9.14
N MET A 428 16.24 -10.07 9.18
CA MET A 428 16.66 -11.26 9.92
C MET A 428 17.92 -11.89 9.32
N GLU A 429 18.02 -11.98 7.99
CA GLU A 429 19.19 -12.51 7.31
C GLU A 429 20.43 -11.67 7.64
N HIS A 430 20.34 -10.35 7.53
CA HIS A 430 21.44 -9.45 7.85
C HIS A 430 21.87 -9.58 9.31
N MET A 431 20.93 -9.58 10.27
CA MET A 431 21.25 -9.73 11.69
C MET A 431 21.80 -11.12 12.03
N LEU A 432 21.30 -12.19 11.41
CA LEU A 432 21.82 -13.56 11.59
C LEU A 432 23.25 -13.73 11.06
N SER A 433 23.65 -12.95 10.06
CA SER A 433 25.01 -12.98 9.52
C SER A 433 26.08 -12.47 10.50
N GLY A 434 25.66 -11.80 11.59
CA GLY A 434 26.56 -11.19 12.57
C GLY A 434 27.14 -9.85 12.13
N GLN A 435 26.61 -9.24 11.07
CA GLN A 435 27.02 -7.93 10.56
C GLN A 435 26.49 -6.76 11.39
N TYR A 436 25.52 -6.99 12.28
CA TYR A 436 24.98 -5.99 13.19
C TYR A 436 25.48 -6.23 14.63
N PRO A 437 26.14 -5.27 15.29
CA PRO A 437 26.84 -5.51 16.56
C PRO A 437 25.95 -5.42 17.81
N ASN A 438 24.76 -4.83 17.71
CA ASN A 438 23.90 -4.62 18.88
C ASN A 438 23.07 -5.88 19.21
N ASN A 439 22.60 -5.94 20.46
CA ASN A 439 21.81 -7.06 20.97
C ASN A 439 20.29 -6.82 20.96
N TYR A 440 19.84 -5.74 20.32
CA TYR A 440 18.44 -5.42 20.05
C TYR A 440 18.16 -5.57 18.54
N SER A 441 16.90 -5.39 18.11
CA SER A 441 16.55 -5.39 16.68
C SER A 441 17.07 -4.12 16.03
N MET A 442 17.70 -4.26 14.88
CA MET A 442 18.11 -3.13 14.04
C MET A 442 16.87 -2.35 13.58
N HIS A 443 16.98 -1.02 13.54
CA HIS A 443 15.93 -0.10 13.09
C HIS A 443 15.60 -0.28 11.60
N ASP A 444 16.62 -0.21 10.74
CA ASP A 444 16.48 -0.26 9.29
C ASP A 444 17.65 -1.01 8.65
N LEU A 445 17.49 -1.41 7.39
CA LEU A 445 18.50 -2.18 6.65
C LEU A 445 19.46 -1.28 5.84
N GLY A 446 19.42 0.04 6.01
CA GLY A 446 20.31 0.97 5.35
C GLY A 446 19.73 2.38 5.27
N SER A 447 20.63 3.37 5.36
CA SER A 447 20.31 4.79 5.49
C SER A 447 19.71 5.46 4.23
N SER A 448 19.57 4.72 3.13
CA SER A 448 18.91 5.21 1.92
C SER A 448 18.53 4.07 0.99
N PHE A 449 17.29 4.09 0.49
CA PHE A 449 16.85 3.20 -0.59
C PHE A 449 17.60 3.55 -1.90
N PRO A 450 18.09 2.57 -2.68
CA PRO A 450 17.93 1.12 -2.57
C PRO A 450 19.15 0.39 -1.92
N ASN A 451 19.89 1.06 -1.05
CA ASN A 451 21.15 0.56 -0.48
C ASN A 451 20.92 -0.11 0.87
N ALA A 452 20.61 -1.41 0.85
CA ALA A 452 20.40 -2.26 2.02
C ALA A 452 21.76 -2.67 2.63
N THR A 453 22.54 -1.70 3.08
CA THR A 453 23.94 -1.89 3.51
C THR A 453 24.11 -2.22 5.01
N GLY A 454 23.02 -2.11 5.78
CA GLY A 454 23.00 -2.35 7.22
C GLY A 454 23.82 -1.34 8.02
N HIS A 455 24.01 -1.65 9.30
CA HIS A 455 24.68 -0.78 10.28
C HIS A 455 25.83 -1.51 10.99
N PRO A 456 26.95 -1.81 10.28
CA PRO A 456 28.06 -2.55 10.88
C PRO A 456 28.79 -1.80 11.99
N ASP A 457 28.58 -0.49 12.10
CA ASP A 457 29.07 0.34 13.19
C ASP A 457 28.11 0.38 14.40
N GLY A 458 26.92 -0.22 14.27
CA GLY A 458 25.89 -0.25 15.31
C GLY A 458 25.22 1.08 15.56
N ARG A 459 25.28 2.03 14.62
CA ARG A 459 24.73 3.39 14.76
C ARG A 459 23.48 3.60 13.90
N ASP A 460 22.60 2.61 13.91
CA ASP A 460 21.22 2.77 13.46
C ASP A 460 20.43 3.70 14.41
N GLU A 461 19.23 4.11 14.00
CA GLU A 461 18.40 4.97 14.84
C GLU A 461 18.03 4.27 16.16
N TYR A 462 18.18 4.98 17.27
CA TYR A 462 18.13 4.36 18.60
C TYR A 462 16.69 4.18 19.10
N MET A 463 16.05 3.10 18.64
CA MET A 463 14.69 2.68 19.02
C MET A 463 14.61 1.24 19.56
N PRO A 464 15.48 0.80 20.47
CA PRO A 464 15.67 -0.63 20.71
C PRO A 464 14.48 -1.36 21.35
N VAL A 465 13.69 -0.71 22.22
CA VAL A 465 12.46 -1.32 22.79
C VAL A 465 11.35 -1.42 21.74
N GLU A 466 11.21 -0.36 20.94
CA GLU A 466 10.24 -0.26 19.85
C GLU A 466 10.47 -1.40 18.85
N GLU A 467 11.71 -1.55 18.37
CA GLU A 467 12.00 -2.50 17.29
C GLU A 467 12.03 -3.96 17.74
N CYS A 468 12.51 -4.24 18.95
CA CYS A 468 12.37 -5.58 19.51
C CYS A 468 10.89 -5.96 19.69
N GLY A 469 10.06 -5.02 20.14
CA GLY A 469 8.62 -5.23 20.29
C GLY A 469 7.94 -5.46 18.94
N ASN A 470 8.21 -4.59 17.96
CA ASN A 470 7.69 -4.67 16.60
C ASN A 470 7.99 -6.02 15.96
N MET A 471 9.24 -6.48 16.00
CA MET A 471 9.65 -7.75 15.41
C MET A 471 8.93 -8.95 16.05
N LEU A 472 8.89 -9.03 17.38
CA LEU A 472 8.23 -10.14 18.09
C LEU A 472 6.72 -10.18 17.85
N ILE A 473 6.07 -9.01 17.81
CA ILE A 473 4.64 -8.88 17.54
C ILE A 473 4.33 -9.30 16.10
N MET A 474 5.04 -8.74 15.11
CA MET A 474 4.85 -9.11 13.70
C MET A 474 5.16 -10.59 13.45
N GLY A 475 6.21 -11.12 14.09
CA GLY A 475 6.59 -12.51 13.98
C GLY A 475 5.49 -13.45 14.48
N LEU A 476 4.90 -13.17 15.64
CA LEU A 476 3.77 -13.97 16.13
C LEU A 476 2.51 -13.76 15.29
N ALA A 477 2.24 -12.54 14.81
CA ALA A 477 1.10 -12.27 13.92
C ALA A 477 1.20 -13.10 12.63
N LEU A 478 2.39 -13.18 12.03
CA LEU A 478 2.67 -14.03 10.87
C LEU A 478 2.48 -15.52 11.21
N VAL A 479 3.03 -15.99 12.33
CA VAL A 479 2.84 -17.37 12.82
C VAL A 479 1.36 -17.71 13.00
N ASN A 480 0.57 -16.82 13.59
CA ASN A 480 -0.86 -17.01 13.79
C ASN A 480 -1.60 -17.04 12.44
N SER A 481 -1.20 -16.19 11.49
CA SER A 481 -1.75 -16.18 10.13
C SER A 481 -1.51 -17.46 9.34
N LEU A 482 -0.49 -18.25 9.71
CA LEU A 482 -0.20 -19.55 9.12
C LEU A 482 -1.04 -20.68 9.74
N LYS A 483 -1.38 -20.56 11.03
CA LYS A 483 -1.93 -21.67 11.85
C LYS A 483 -3.46 -21.72 11.93
N TYR A 484 -4.18 -20.98 11.09
CA TYR A 484 -5.64 -20.93 11.14
C TYR A 484 -6.28 -22.31 10.93
N ALA A 485 -7.37 -22.58 11.66
CA ALA A 485 -8.10 -23.83 11.57
C ALA A 485 -9.35 -23.70 10.70
N LYS A 486 -10.05 -22.56 10.80
CA LYS A 486 -11.36 -22.35 10.15
C LYS A 486 -11.35 -21.22 9.14
N LYS A 487 -10.83 -20.06 9.53
CA LYS A 487 -10.87 -18.84 8.72
C LYS A 487 -9.45 -18.34 8.51
N PRO A 488 -8.95 -18.28 7.27
CA PRO A 488 -7.66 -17.66 7.01
C PRO A 488 -7.70 -16.17 7.33
N VAL A 489 -6.57 -15.63 7.79
CA VAL A 489 -6.42 -14.17 7.97
C VAL A 489 -6.56 -13.45 6.63
N SER A 490 -6.04 -14.06 5.56
CA SER A 490 -6.24 -13.65 4.17
C SER A 490 -7.00 -14.72 3.39
N LEU A 491 -8.20 -14.42 2.89
CA LEU A 491 -8.91 -15.31 1.96
C LEU A 491 -8.12 -15.59 0.66
N TRP A 492 -7.24 -14.67 0.28
CA TRP A 492 -6.43 -14.71 -0.94
C TRP A 492 -5.28 -15.69 -0.76
N SER A 493 -4.69 -15.76 0.42
CA SER A 493 -3.66 -16.75 0.75
C SER A 493 -4.21 -18.18 0.78
N ALA A 494 -5.51 -18.35 1.01
CA ALA A 494 -6.19 -19.65 0.91
C ALA A 494 -6.68 -19.98 -0.52
N SER A 495 -6.49 -19.07 -1.47
CA SER A 495 -6.90 -19.26 -2.87
C SER A 495 -5.71 -19.81 -3.67
N GLY A 496 -5.84 -21.01 -4.25
CA GLY A 496 -4.78 -21.58 -5.08
C GLY A 496 -4.76 -23.10 -5.06
N ASN A 497 -3.66 -23.68 -5.55
CA ASN A 497 -3.45 -25.12 -5.53
C ASN A 497 -3.09 -25.58 -4.11
N GLU A 498 -3.83 -26.56 -3.59
CA GLU A 498 -3.58 -27.17 -2.28
C GLU A 498 -2.44 -28.20 -2.30
N ASN A 499 -2.01 -28.65 -3.50
CA ASN A 499 -0.93 -29.62 -3.63
C ASN A 499 0.36 -29.00 -3.07
N TYR A 500 0.68 -29.42 -1.85
CA TYR A 500 1.83 -28.96 -1.12
C TYR A 500 3.12 -29.43 -1.79
N ILE A 501 3.90 -28.49 -2.31
CA ILE A 501 5.28 -28.74 -2.73
C ILE A 501 6.16 -28.13 -1.65
N GLU A 502 6.67 -28.98 -0.76
CA GLU A 502 7.62 -28.56 0.26
C GLU A 502 8.99 -28.33 -0.39
N SER A 503 9.35 -27.08 -0.65
CA SER A 503 10.72 -26.74 -1.03
C SER A 503 11.65 -27.05 0.14
N HIS A 504 12.74 -27.78 -0.14
CA HIS A 504 13.76 -28.10 0.85
C HIS A 504 14.81 -26.99 1.00
N ALA A 505 14.78 -25.96 0.14
CA ALA A 505 15.85 -24.96 0.02
C ALA A 505 15.45 -23.55 0.51
N GLY A 506 14.17 -23.16 0.47
CA GLY A 506 13.71 -21.81 0.81
C GLY A 506 12.67 -21.79 1.92
N LYS A 507 12.70 -20.77 2.80
CA LYS A 507 11.78 -20.66 3.96
C LYS A 507 10.32 -20.47 3.54
N PHE A 508 10.08 -19.62 2.53
CA PHE A 508 8.76 -19.33 1.98
C PHE A 508 8.81 -19.17 0.45
N SER A 509 9.23 -20.23 -0.26
CA SER A 509 9.35 -20.23 -1.72
C SER A 509 8.04 -19.89 -2.43
N LEU A 510 8.15 -19.21 -3.57
CA LEU A 510 7.05 -18.90 -4.48
C LEU A 510 6.88 -20.01 -5.51
N HIS A 511 5.84 -20.82 -5.32
CA HIS A 511 5.37 -21.76 -6.33
C HIS A 511 4.20 -21.14 -7.09
N VAL A 512 4.28 -21.19 -8.42
CA VAL A 512 3.21 -20.73 -9.29
C VAL A 512 2.76 -21.85 -10.22
N ASP A 513 1.48 -21.87 -10.54
CA ASP A 513 0.95 -22.76 -11.56
C ASP A 513 1.20 -22.24 -12.98
N ARG A 514 0.70 -22.97 -13.99
CA ARG A 514 0.84 -22.60 -15.41
C ARG A 514 0.14 -21.28 -15.76
N ASP A 515 -0.80 -20.87 -14.93
CA ASP A 515 -1.60 -19.67 -15.07
C ASP A 515 -0.96 -18.48 -14.34
N GLY A 516 0.15 -18.71 -13.63
CA GLY A 516 0.87 -17.74 -12.81
C GLY A 516 0.15 -17.43 -11.50
N MET A 517 -0.71 -18.33 -11.01
CA MET A 517 -1.38 -18.20 -9.71
C MET A 517 -0.53 -18.85 -8.62
N ASP A 518 -0.53 -18.24 -7.45
CA ASP A 518 0.22 -18.70 -6.29
C ASP A 518 -0.41 -19.98 -5.69
N ASP A 519 0.39 -20.77 -5.00
CA ASP A 519 -0.10 -21.86 -4.15
C ASP A 519 -0.74 -21.33 -2.86
N THR A 520 -1.49 -22.19 -2.16
CA THR A 520 -2.04 -21.80 -0.85
C THR A 520 -0.93 -21.51 0.15
N PHE A 521 -1.18 -20.64 1.12
CA PHE A 521 -0.23 -20.29 2.17
C PHE A 521 -0.87 -20.43 3.55
N GLY A 522 -0.21 -21.20 4.43
CA GLY A 522 -0.76 -21.58 5.73
C GLY A 522 -1.83 -22.68 5.67
N GLY A 523 -2.60 -22.78 6.76
CA GLY A 523 -3.76 -23.65 6.88
C GLY A 523 -3.49 -25.03 7.50
N SER A 524 -4.57 -25.73 7.83
CA SER A 524 -4.57 -26.99 8.57
C SER A 524 -4.38 -28.24 7.70
N VAL A 525 -4.48 -28.10 6.36
CA VAL A 525 -4.29 -29.21 5.41
C VAL A 525 -2.89 -29.82 5.61
N HIS A 526 -2.84 -31.09 6.02
CA HIS A 526 -1.60 -31.81 6.36
C HIS A 526 -0.68 -31.10 7.37
N ALA A 527 -1.24 -30.25 8.24
CA ALA A 527 -0.48 -29.37 9.15
C ALA A 527 0.54 -28.47 8.43
N LYS A 528 0.31 -28.14 7.15
CA LYS A 528 1.18 -27.30 6.31
C LYS A 528 1.57 -26.01 7.02
N GLY A 529 0.59 -25.24 7.49
CA GLY A 529 0.83 -23.94 8.13
C GLY A 529 1.62 -24.02 9.43
N GLU A 530 1.35 -25.02 10.28
CA GLU A 530 2.11 -25.21 11.51
C GLU A 530 3.57 -25.61 11.23
N ASN A 531 3.80 -26.49 10.25
CA ASN A 531 5.15 -26.89 9.84
C ASN A 531 5.93 -25.71 9.23
N GLN A 532 5.27 -24.90 8.40
CA GLN A 532 5.85 -23.67 7.84
C GLN A 532 6.24 -22.67 8.96
N ALA A 533 5.33 -22.42 9.89
CA ALA A 533 5.58 -21.52 11.03
C ALA A 533 6.73 -22.02 11.90
N ARG A 534 6.74 -23.32 12.24
CA ARG A 534 7.78 -23.95 13.06
C ARG A 534 9.16 -23.81 12.41
N ARG A 535 9.30 -24.20 11.14
CA ARG A 535 10.59 -24.11 10.41
C ARG A 535 11.11 -22.69 10.32
N TRP A 536 10.22 -21.74 10.06
CA TRP A 536 10.57 -20.34 9.98
C TRP A 536 11.16 -19.83 11.31
N VAL A 537 10.44 -20.06 12.42
CA VAL A 537 10.87 -19.66 13.75
C VAL A 537 12.14 -20.38 14.20
N GLU A 538 12.26 -21.70 13.97
CA GLU A 538 13.44 -22.48 14.33
C GLU A 538 14.72 -21.94 13.68
N SER A 539 14.62 -21.48 12.42
CA SER A 539 15.77 -20.93 11.68
C SER A 539 16.33 -19.64 12.26
N SER A 540 15.51 -18.87 13.00
CA SER A 540 15.85 -17.56 13.56
C SER A 540 15.63 -17.46 15.08
N TYR A 541 15.42 -18.58 15.78
CA TYR A 541 15.09 -18.62 17.22
C TYR A 541 16.08 -17.88 18.11
N LYS A 542 17.37 -17.92 17.76
CA LYS A 542 18.41 -17.17 18.46
C LYS A 542 18.13 -15.65 18.48
N LEU A 543 17.65 -15.08 17.37
CA LEU A 543 17.30 -13.65 17.30
C LEU A 543 16.05 -13.34 18.13
N TRP A 544 14.99 -14.14 17.99
CA TRP A 544 13.76 -13.97 18.79
C TRP A 544 14.06 -13.95 20.30
N LYS A 545 14.87 -14.91 20.76
CA LYS A 545 15.31 -15.00 22.16
C LYS A 545 16.20 -13.82 22.58
N GLN A 546 17.09 -13.36 21.69
CA GLN A 546 17.95 -12.20 21.94
C GLN A 546 17.13 -10.92 22.15
N TRP A 547 16.19 -10.63 21.25
CA TRP A 547 15.31 -9.47 21.33
C TRP A 547 14.39 -9.51 22.56
N ALA A 548 13.80 -10.66 22.85
CA ALA A 548 13.00 -10.84 24.06
C ALA A 548 13.84 -10.65 25.33
N GLY A 549 15.08 -11.15 25.33
CA GLY A 549 16.02 -10.93 26.43
C GLY A 549 16.36 -9.45 26.64
N PHE A 550 16.43 -8.65 25.58
CA PHE A 550 16.56 -7.20 25.67
C PHE A 550 15.31 -6.56 26.29
N LEU A 551 14.12 -6.91 25.80
CA LEU A 551 12.85 -6.38 26.34
C LEU A 551 12.66 -6.71 27.83
N VAL A 552 13.04 -7.91 28.27
CA VAL A 552 13.00 -8.26 29.70
C VAL A 552 13.83 -7.30 30.56
N ARG A 553 14.89 -6.69 30.04
CA ARG A 553 15.69 -5.73 30.81
C ARG A 553 15.13 -4.31 30.72
N GLU A 554 14.63 -3.91 29.55
CA GLU A 554 14.42 -2.49 29.23
C GLU A 554 12.95 -2.09 29.02
N ALA A 555 12.01 -3.03 28.89
CA ALA A 555 10.63 -2.71 28.46
C ALA A 555 9.74 -2.13 29.56
N LEU A 556 9.82 -2.62 30.80
CA LEU A 556 8.89 -2.19 31.85
C LEU A 556 9.09 -0.71 32.23
N VAL A 557 10.34 -0.24 32.21
CA VAL A 557 10.69 1.15 32.50
C VAL A 557 11.63 1.63 31.39
N PRO A 558 11.11 1.99 30.21
CA PRO A 558 11.93 2.35 29.07
C PRO A 558 12.84 3.53 29.39
N ALA A 559 14.14 3.37 29.16
CA ALA A 559 15.11 4.46 29.23
C ALA A 559 14.78 5.55 28.18
N ASN A 560 15.49 6.68 28.26
CA ASN A 560 15.36 7.74 27.27
C ASN A 560 15.79 7.25 25.88
N GLN A 561 14.82 7.03 25.00
CA GLN A 561 14.99 6.56 23.63
C GLN A 561 13.91 7.16 22.73
N LEU A 562 14.08 7.01 21.41
CA LEU A 562 13.02 7.27 20.45
C LEU A 562 12.02 6.09 20.41
N SER A 563 10.82 6.39 19.98
CA SER A 563 9.80 5.43 19.54
C SER A 563 9.38 5.82 18.13
N THR A 564 8.47 5.06 17.51
CA THR A 564 7.93 5.39 16.17
C THR A 564 7.25 6.77 16.09
N ASP A 565 6.95 7.40 17.24
CA ASP A 565 6.52 8.79 17.34
C ASP A 565 7.75 9.73 17.47
N ASP A 566 8.79 9.47 16.69
CA ASP A 566 10.13 10.07 16.75
C ASP A 566 10.13 11.60 16.52
N PHE A 567 9.26 12.07 15.63
CA PHE A 567 8.99 13.49 15.37
C PHE A 567 8.46 14.23 16.60
N ALA A 568 7.97 13.52 17.63
CA ALA A 568 7.57 14.06 18.92
C ALA A 568 8.71 14.06 19.97
N GLY A 569 9.89 13.55 19.59
CA GLY A 569 11.13 13.60 20.35
C GLY A 569 11.36 12.45 21.33
N TRP A 570 12.56 12.43 21.89
CA TRP A 570 13.02 11.45 22.88
C TRP A 570 12.21 11.55 24.18
N LEU A 571 11.81 10.41 24.73
CA LEU A 571 11.06 10.38 25.98
C LEU A 571 11.35 9.09 26.75
N ALA A 572 11.67 9.22 28.04
CA ALA A 572 11.79 8.10 28.97
C ALA A 572 10.44 7.75 29.59
N ASN A 573 10.32 6.52 30.12
CA ASN A 573 9.13 6.04 30.82
C ASN A 573 7.84 6.13 29.97
N GLN A 574 7.97 5.99 28.65
CA GLN A 574 6.84 6.05 27.72
C GLN A 574 5.87 4.90 27.98
N THR A 575 4.61 5.24 28.28
CA THR A 575 3.60 4.26 28.68
C THR A 575 3.25 3.29 27.56
N ASN A 576 3.03 3.81 26.35
CA ASN A 576 2.63 3.01 25.20
C ASN A 576 3.80 2.14 24.67
N LEU A 577 5.03 2.66 24.70
CA LEU A 577 6.25 1.92 24.35
C LEU A 577 6.49 0.74 25.32
N ALA A 578 6.29 0.95 26.62
CA ALA A 578 6.39 -0.12 27.60
C ALA A 578 5.35 -1.22 27.34
N LEU A 579 4.09 -0.84 27.03
CA LEU A 579 3.05 -1.79 26.68
C LEU A 579 3.44 -2.63 25.45
N LYS A 580 3.97 -2.00 24.40
CA LYS A 580 4.50 -2.70 23.22
C LYS A 580 5.56 -3.74 23.60
N GLY A 581 6.54 -3.36 24.41
CA GLY A 581 7.58 -4.28 24.88
C GLY A 581 7.01 -5.44 25.72
N ILE A 582 6.02 -5.18 26.58
CA ILE A 582 5.33 -6.21 27.39
C ILE A 582 4.57 -7.21 26.49
N ILE A 583 3.86 -6.71 25.46
CA ILE A 583 3.19 -7.55 24.46
C ILE A 583 4.24 -8.35 23.66
N GLY A 584 5.38 -7.77 23.32
CA GLY A 584 6.50 -8.47 22.67
C GLY A 584 7.04 -9.64 23.52
N ILE A 585 7.20 -9.45 24.84
CA ILE A 585 7.59 -10.53 25.76
C ILE A 585 6.52 -11.62 25.79
N ARG A 586 5.23 -11.25 25.86
CA ARG A 586 4.12 -12.20 25.79
C ARG A 586 4.11 -12.96 24.46
N ALA A 587 4.44 -12.30 23.36
CA ALA A 587 4.55 -12.91 22.04
C ALA A 587 5.68 -13.95 21.97
N MET A 588 6.83 -13.65 22.58
CA MET A 588 7.93 -14.61 22.68
C MET A 588 7.52 -15.91 23.38
N ALA A 589 6.64 -15.85 24.38
CA ALA A 589 6.12 -17.05 25.02
C ALA A 589 5.39 -17.98 24.04
N ASP A 590 4.54 -17.45 23.15
CA ASP A 590 3.81 -18.28 22.17
C ASP A 590 4.72 -18.73 21.01
N ILE A 591 5.71 -17.91 20.62
CA ILE A 591 6.78 -18.30 19.69
C ILE A 591 7.58 -19.49 20.27
N SER A 592 7.93 -19.44 21.55
CA SER A 592 8.66 -20.52 22.24
C SER A 592 7.81 -21.80 22.33
N ALA A 593 6.52 -21.64 22.63
CA ALA A 593 5.59 -22.77 22.70
C ALA A 593 5.44 -23.47 21.34
N LEU A 594 5.45 -22.71 20.24
CA LEU A 594 5.42 -23.27 18.88
C LEU A 594 6.58 -24.23 18.67
N VAL A 595 7.81 -23.84 19.01
CA VAL A 595 9.02 -24.66 18.75
C VAL A 595 9.35 -25.67 19.86
N GLY A 596 8.53 -25.74 20.91
CA GLY A 596 8.68 -26.73 22.00
C GLY A 596 9.62 -26.30 23.13
N GLU A 597 10.02 -25.03 23.18
CA GLU A 597 10.88 -24.45 24.20
C GLU A 597 10.05 -24.10 25.45
N ASN A 598 9.69 -25.13 26.22
CA ASN A 598 8.75 -25.02 27.34
C ASN A 598 9.27 -24.15 28.50
N GLU A 599 10.58 -24.17 28.76
CA GLU A 599 11.20 -23.34 29.82
C GLU A 599 11.08 -21.85 29.46
N ASP A 600 11.46 -21.49 28.23
CA ASP A 600 11.33 -20.14 27.71
C ASP A 600 9.86 -19.69 27.68
N THR A 601 8.94 -20.59 27.29
CA THR A 601 7.49 -20.33 27.32
C THR A 601 7.02 -19.90 28.71
N GLN A 602 7.33 -20.68 29.76
CA GLN A 602 6.90 -20.34 31.12
C GLN A 602 7.59 -19.09 31.65
N TYR A 603 8.87 -18.91 31.33
CA TYR A 603 9.65 -17.75 31.74
C TYR A 603 9.04 -16.45 31.19
N TYR A 604 8.84 -16.36 29.87
CA TYR A 604 8.31 -15.15 29.24
C TYR A 604 6.83 -14.90 29.60
N LEU A 605 6.01 -15.95 29.78
CA LEU A 605 4.64 -15.81 30.29
C LEU A 605 4.59 -15.19 31.68
N ASN A 606 5.48 -15.62 32.58
CA ASN A 606 5.50 -15.12 33.95
C ASN A 606 5.97 -13.65 33.99
N ILE A 607 7.02 -13.31 33.22
CA ILE A 607 7.52 -11.94 33.16
C ILE A 607 6.49 -11.00 32.54
N SER A 608 5.87 -11.38 31.42
CA SER A 608 4.90 -10.50 30.74
C SER A 608 3.69 -10.20 31.64
N LYS A 609 3.19 -11.19 32.39
CA LYS A 609 2.11 -11.00 33.37
C LYS A 609 2.53 -10.07 34.52
N THR A 610 3.69 -10.35 35.11
CA THR A 610 4.24 -9.52 36.20
C THR A 610 4.41 -8.07 35.76
N TYR A 611 4.91 -7.84 34.55
CA TYR A 611 5.12 -6.50 34.00
C TYR A 611 3.81 -5.81 33.68
N LEU A 612 2.85 -6.53 33.11
CA LEU A 612 1.54 -5.98 32.82
C LEU A 612 0.83 -5.56 34.12
N ASP A 613 0.88 -6.38 35.17
CA ASP A 613 0.28 -6.06 36.47
C ASP A 613 0.87 -4.76 37.04
N LEU A 614 2.19 -4.59 37.02
CA LEU A 614 2.85 -3.34 37.45
C LEU A 614 2.47 -2.17 36.53
N TRP A 615 2.48 -2.40 35.22
CA TRP A 615 2.14 -1.38 34.22
C TRP A 615 0.73 -0.84 34.45
N GLN A 616 -0.30 -1.70 34.53
CA GLN A 616 -1.69 -1.26 34.59
C GLN A 616 -2.12 -0.76 35.98
N ASN A 617 -1.52 -1.28 37.07
CA ASN A 617 -1.93 -0.94 38.43
C ASN A 617 -1.11 0.21 39.04
N ASP A 618 0.18 0.34 38.70
CA ASP A 618 1.08 1.26 39.39
C ASP A 618 1.61 2.39 38.49
N TYR A 619 1.81 2.13 37.19
CA TYR A 619 2.59 3.05 36.34
C TYR A 619 1.77 3.79 35.28
N ALA A 620 0.95 3.11 34.50
CA ALA A 620 0.38 3.63 33.26
C ALA A 620 -0.77 4.62 33.48
N ILE A 621 -1.64 4.32 34.43
CA ILE A 621 -2.95 4.97 34.52
C ILE A 621 -2.89 6.28 35.31
N SER A 622 -3.71 7.24 34.89
CA SER A 622 -3.91 8.53 35.55
C SER A 622 -4.46 8.33 36.97
N ARG A 623 -4.24 9.31 37.86
CA ARG A 623 -4.64 9.19 39.28
C ARG A 623 -6.15 9.10 39.48
N ASP A 624 -6.92 9.71 38.58
CA ASP A 624 -8.38 9.66 38.53
C ASP A 624 -8.91 8.39 37.84
N GLY A 625 -8.03 7.55 37.28
CA GLY A 625 -8.39 6.28 36.68
C GLY A 625 -9.06 6.37 35.30
N THR A 626 -9.02 7.54 34.66
CA THR A 626 -9.77 7.81 33.42
C THR A 626 -9.00 7.52 32.14
N HIS A 627 -7.67 7.52 32.16
CA HIS A 627 -6.85 7.29 30.97
C HIS A 627 -5.42 6.84 31.28
N ALA A 628 -4.69 6.38 30.27
CA ALA A 628 -3.26 6.15 30.35
C ALA A 628 -2.48 7.47 30.15
N LYS A 629 -1.47 7.69 31.00
CA LYS A 629 -0.54 8.82 30.89
C LYS A 629 0.38 8.63 29.70
N LEU A 630 0.90 9.71 29.12
CA LEU A 630 1.95 9.63 28.09
C LEU A 630 3.24 8.99 28.61
N ALA A 631 3.68 9.45 29.78
CA ALA A 631 4.82 8.88 30.49
C ALA A 631 4.51 8.71 31.98
N TYR A 632 5.11 7.71 32.63
CA TYR A 632 4.79 7.36 34.03
C TYR A 632 4.92 8.54 34.99
N THR A 633 5.88 9.42 34.73
CA THR A 633 6.22 10.59 35.55
C THR A 633 5.42 11.85 35.18
N TRP A 634 4.60 11.82 34.13
CA TRP A 634 3.83 12.98 33.65
C TRP A 634 2.35 12.84 34.04
N TYR A 635 2.02 13.19 35.28
CA TYR A 635 0.72 12.86 35.89
C TYR A 635 -0.52 13.50 35.25
N GLY A 636 -0.38 14.61 34.52
CA GLY A 636 -1.48 15.29 33.82
C GLY A 636 -1.48 15.08 32.31
N SER A 637 -0.65 14.16 31.82
CA SER A 637 -0.55 13.82 30.39
C SER A 637 -1.47 12.67 30.04
N TRP A 638 -1.72 12.48 28.75
CA TRP A 638 -2.46 11.34 28.21
C TRP A 638 -1.84 10.92 26.88
N THR A 639 -2.10 9.68 26.44
CA THR A 639 -1.65 9.15 25.13
C THR A 639 -2.69 8.23 24.53
N THR A 640 -2.74 8.18 23.20
CA THR A 640 -3.51 7.20 22.43
C THR A 640 -2.81 5.85 22.49
N LEU A 641 -3.41 4.87 23.19
CA LEU A 641 -2.86 3.52 23.36
C LEU A 641 -3.12 2.61 22.15
N TYR A 642 -2.51 2.95 21.01
CA TYR A 642 -2.64 2.16 19.78
C TYR A 642 -2.12 0.71 19.90
N ASN A 643 -1.23 0.39 20.85
CA ASN A 643 -0.71 -0.99 21.01
C ASN A 643 -1.72 -1.97 21.62
N LEU A 644 -2.85 -1.50 22.18
CA LEU A 644 -3.98 -2.37 22.56
C LEU A 644 -4.50 -3.18 21.36
N PHE A 645 -4.39 -2.62 20.14
CA PHE A 645 -4.68 -3.35 18.91
C PHE A 645 -3.96 -4.70 18.84
N THR A 646 -2.67 -4.73 19.22
CA THR A 646 -1.84 -5.92 19.07
C THR A 646 -2.06 -6.96 20.15
N ASP A 647 -2.49 -6.57 21.36
CA ASP A 647 -3.02 -7.51 22.35
C ASP A 647 -4.23 -8.27 21.78
N ALA A 648 -5.14 -7.53 21.14
CA ALA A 648 -6.34 -8.11 20.53
C ALA A 648 -6.03 -8.96 19.28
N LEU A 649 -5.18 -8.46 18.39
CA LEU A 649 -4.78 -9.14 17.15
C LEU A 649 -4.07 -10.47 17.43
N LEU A 650 -3.24 -10.52 18.48
CA LEU A 650 -2.51 -11.72 18.90
C LEU A 650 -3.35 -12.66 19.78
N CYS A 651 -4.63 -12.36 19.98
CA CYS A 651 -5.58 -13.16 20.75
C CYS A 651 -5.31 -13.21 22.26
N PHE A 652 -4.51 -12.29 22.79
CA PHE A 652 -4.14 -12.29 24.20
C PHE A 652 -5.27 -11.78 25.10
N HIS A 653 -6.19 -10.98 24.56
CA HIS A 653 -7.39 -10.57 25.28
C HIS A 653 -8.38 -11.73 25.48
N ILE A 654 -8.36 -12.78 24.66
CA ILE A 654 -9.37 -13.84 24.75
C ILE A 654 -9.05 -14.83 25.90
N PRO A 655 -9.95 -15.03 26.88
CA PRO A 655 -9.79 -16.07 27.89
C PRO A 655 -9.71 -17.45 27.25
N MET A 656 -8.69 -18.24 27.61
CA MET A 656 -8.59 -19.61 27.14
C MET A 656 -9.88 -20.37 27.51
N LYS A 657 -10.61 -20.88 26.50
CA LYS A 657 -11.65 -21.89 26.74
C LYS A 657 -10.98 -23.05 27.45
N SER A 658 -11.38 -23.34 28.68
CA SER A 658 -10.82 -24.41 29.50
C SER A 658 -10.75 -25.71 28.69
N ARG A 659 -9.53 -26.12 28.30
CA ARG A 659 -9.27 -27.53 27.96
C ARG A 659 -9.58 -28.32 29.24
N PRO A 660 -10.41 -29.37 29.20
CA PRO A 660 -10.63 -30.18 30.39
C PRO A 660 -9.30 -30.91 30.70
N LEU A 661 -8.57 -30.41 31.70
CA LEU A 661 -7.52 -31.16 32.36
C LEU A 661 -8.23 -32.27 33.14
N ASN A 662 -8.11 -33.51 32.65
CA ASN A 662 -8.48 -34.69 33.42
C ASN A 662 -7.57 -34.76 34.66
N ALA A 663 -8.08 -34.29 35.80
CA ALA A 663 -7.52 -34.57 37.12
C ALA A 663 -8.62 -35.19 38.01
N PRO A 664 -8.42 -36.38 38.60
CA PRO A 664 -9.39 -36.97 39.52
C PRO A 664 -9.14 -36.47 40.96
N GLY A 665 -10.15 -35.86 41.58
CA GLY A 665 -10.15 -35.61 43.03
C GLY A 665 -11.16 -34.54 43.48
N PRO A 666 -12.04 -34.80 44.46
CA PRO A 666 -13.06 -33.85 44.89
C PRO A 666 -12.57 -33.01 46.07
N LEU A 667 -12.44 -31.69 45.91
CA LEU A 667 -12.29 -30.77 47.05
C LEU A 667 -13.09 -29.47 46.81
N GLN A 668 -14.11 -29.31 47.66
CA GLN A 668 -14.77 -28.10 48.16
C GLN A 668 -15.00 -26.91 47.23
N ALA A 669 -16.29 -26.64 46.98
CA ALA A 669 -16.79 -25.39 46.41
C ALA A 669 -16.50 -24.19 47.33
N ALA A 670 -15.67 -23.27 46.85
CA ALA A 670 -15.54 -21.94 47.42
C ALA A 670 -16.66 -21.04 46.88
N LEU A 671 -17.50 -20.53 47.78
CA LEU A 671 -18.50 -19.50 47.53
C LEU A 671 -17.82 -18.12 47.53
N VAL A 672 -17.29 -17.71 46.38
CA VAL A 672 -17.13 -16.31 45.99
C VAL A 672 -17.37 -16.27 44.48
N GLU A 673 -18.49 -15.72 44.01
CA GLU A 673 -18.63 -15.33 42.60
C GLU A 673 -17.72 -14.12 42.36
N THR A 674 -16.42 -14.35 42.25
CA THR A 674 -15.54 -13.39 41.59
C THR A 674 -15.95 -13.36 40.13
N ARG A 675 -16.52 -12.23 39.67
CA ARG A 675 -16.68 -11.99 38.23
C ARG A 675 -15.35 -12.31 37.55
N THR A 676 -15.31 -13.38 36.77
CA THR A 676 -14.16 -13.73 35.96
C THR A 676 -13.96 -12.62 34.93
N SER A 677 -12.79 -11.97 34.90
CA SER A 677 -12.42 -10.99 33.88
C SER A 677 -12.79 -11.50 32.48
N ARG A 678 -13.39 -10.65 31.64
CA ARG A 678 -13.73 -11.04 30.26
C ARG A 678 -12.52 -11.03 29.35
N THR A 679 -11.41 -10.43 29.78
CA THR A 679 -10.12 -10.47 29.09
C THR A 679 -9.05 -11.26 29.86
N ALA A 680 -8.06 -11.80 29.16
CA ALA A 680 -7.07 -12.73 29.71
C ALA A 680 -5.66 -12.16 29.97
N PHE A 681 -5.26 -11.11 29.24
CA PHE A 681 -3.98 -10.44 29.41
C PHE A 681 -4.20 -8.99 29.82
N VAL A 682 -4.42 -8.06 28.88
CA VAL A 682 -4.77 -6.67 29.24
C VAL A 682 -6.19 -6.61 29.80
N ASP A 683 -6.34 -5.98 30.97
CA ASP A 683 -7.63 -5.87 31.68
C ASP A 683 -8.68 -5.12 30.85
N GLU A 684 -9.93 -5.62 30.85
CA GLU A 684 -11.08 -5.03 30.15
C GLU A 684 -11.30 -3.56 30.52
N LYS A 685 -10.94 -3.17 31.76
CA LYS A 685 -10.97 -1.79 32.22
C LYS A 685 -10.09 -0.89 31.37
N ILE A 686 -8.91 -1.33 30.96
CA ILE A 686 -7.97 -0.51 30.18
C ILE A 686 -8.54 -0.20 28.79
N TYR A 687 -9.12 -1.20 28.12
CA TYR A 687 -9.83 -1.00 26.86
C TYR A 687 -10.98 0.00 27.01
N ARG A 688 -11.80 -0.15 28.06
CA ARG A 688 -12.96 0.72 28.29
C ARG A 688 -12.54 2.17 28.56
N ILE A 689 -11.65 2.41 29.52
CA ILE A 689 -11.25 3.78 29.87
C ILE A 689 -10.57 4.49 28.70
N GLN A 690 -9.81 3.77 27.86
CA GLN A 690 -9.22 4.36 26.66
C GLN A 690 -10.24 4.67 25.59
N SER A 691 -11.15 3.74 25.30
CA SER A 691 -12.27 3.99 24.38
C SER A 691 -13.07 5.22 24.81
N ASP A 692 -13.42 5.32 26.09
CA ASP A 692 -14.16 6.47 26.63
C ASP A 692 -13.33 7.76 26.52
N TRP A 693 -12.04 7.71 26.84
CA TRP A 693 -11.14 8.85 26.74
C TRP A 693 -11.03 9.40 25.32
N TYR A 694 -10.91 8.53 24.30
CA TYR A 694 -10.82 8.96 22.90
C TYR A 694 -12.01 9.80 22.47
N ARG A 695 -13.21 9.50 22.98
CA ARG A 695 -14.39 10.33 22.74
C ARG A 695 -14.24 11.76 23.26
N GLU A 696 -13.64 11.91 24.43
CA GLU A 696 -13.50 13.19 25.14
C GLU A 696 -12.40 14.07 24.54
N VAL A 697 -11.35 13.47 23.95
CA VAL A 697 -10.23 14.21 23.36
C VAL A 697 -10.24 14.27 21.83
N ARG A 698 -11.19 13.60 21.16
CA ARG A 698 -11.38 13.70 19.70
C ARG A 698 -11.57 15.16 19.29
N GLN A 699 -10.91 15.52 18.20
CA GLN A 699 -10.97 16.84 17.56
C GLN A 699 -11.72 16.76 16.23
N ARG A 700 -11.83 17.88 15.51
CA ARG A 700 -12.59 17.95 14.24
C ARG A 700 -12.15 16.90 13.22
N TYR A 701 -10.85 16.81 12.98
CA TYR A 701 -10.27 16.01 11.90
C TYR A 701 -9.72 14.65 12.35
N GLY A 702 -9.64 14.37 13.65
CA GLY A 702 -9.15 13.09 14.14
C GLY A 702 -8.94 13.05 15.66
N LEU A 703 -8.28 12.00 16.12
CA LEU A 703 -7.83 11.75 17.48
C LEU A 703 -6.33 12.08 17.61
N PRO A 704 -5.93 13.11 18.38
CA PRO A 704 -4.53 13.43 18.55
C PRO A 704 -3.73 12.30 19.20
N LEU A 705 -2.42 12.24 18.93
CA LEU A 705 -1.58 11.16 19.44
C LEU A 705 -1.43 11.16 20.96
N ASP A 706 -1.24 12.33 21.54
CA ASP A 706 -1.06 12.51 22.97
C ASP A 706 -1.19 13.99 23.36
N SER A 707 -1.06 14.25 24.65
CA SER A 707 -1.16 15.61 25.21
C SER A 707 -0.10 16.63 24.79
N ARG A 708 0.96 16.26 24.05
CA ARG A 708 2.02 17.20 23.62
C ARG A 708 1.56 18.13 22.51
N HIS A 709 0.73 17.62 21.60
CA HIS A 709 0.34 18.30 20.37
C HIS A 709 -1.08 17.93 19.93
N LEU A 710 -1.62 18.68 18.97
CA LEU A 710 -2.92 18.40 18.36
C LEU A 710 -2.82 17.67 17.02
N TYR A 711 -1.66 17.16 16.64
CA TYR A 711 -1.52 16.33 15.45
C TYR A 711 -1.90 14.88 15.74
N ALA A 712 -2.33 14.18 14.70
CA ALA A 712 -2.66 12.76 14.70
C ALA A 712 -1.81 12.01 13.68
N LYS A 713 -1.76 10.69 13.86
CA LYS A 713 -1.32 9.75 12.83
C LYS A 713 -2.46 8.80 12.46
N SER A 714 -2.94 8.84 11.22
CA SER A 714 -4.12 8.06 10.83
C SER A 714 -3.96 6.57 11.04
N ASP A 715 -2.78 6.00 10.78
CA ASP A 715 -2.46 4.60 11.05
C ASP A 715 -2.65 4.24 12.55
N TRP A 716 -2.17 5.09 13.46
CA TRP A 716 -2.34 4.92 14.90
C TRP A 716 -3.78 5.15 15.38
N GLU A 717 -4.51 6.08 14.77
CA GLU A 717 -5.94 6.24 15.02
C GLU A 717 -6.70 4.95 14.68
N PHE A 718 -6.44 4.36 13.50
CA PHE A 718 -7.07 3.12 13.09
C PHE A 718 -6.71 1.94 14.01
N PHE A 719 -5.47 1.85 14.51
CA PHE A 719 -5.10 0.86 15.52
C PHE A 719 -5.91 1.07 16.81
N ALA A 720 -5.94 2.31 17.33
CA ALA A 720 -6.62 2.62 18.58
C ALA A 720 -8.13 2.34 18.50
N VAL A 721 -8.79 2.74 17.41
CA VAL A 721 -10.24 2.57 17.29
C VAL A 721 -10.69 1.19 16.81
N ALA A 722 -9.77 0.36 16.32
CA ALA A 722 -10.04 -1.05 16.03
C ALA A 722 -10.46 -1.83 17.28
N VAL A 723 -10.00 -1.39 18.46
CA VAL A 723 -10.28 -2.00 19.76
C VAL A 723 -11.04 -1.07 20.71
N SER A 724 -11.74 -0.08 20.14
CA SER A 724 -12.66 0.81 20.87
C SER A 724 -14.11 0.41 20.63
N SER A 725 -15.04 1.00 21.40
CA SER A 725 -16.48 0.82 21.20
C SER A 725 -16.88 1.26 19.79
N ARG A 726 -17.97 0.68 19.29
CA ARG A 726 -18.47 0.94 17.93
C ARG A 726 -18.74 2.42 17.70
N GLN A 727 -19.34 3.09 18.69
CA GLN A 727 -19.64 4.53 18.61
C GLN A 727 -18.36 5.36 18.43
N VAL A 728 -17.33 5.11 19.25
CA VAL A 728 -16.06 5.85 19.19
C VAL A 728 -15.34 5.59 17.87
N ARG A 729 -15.38 4.35 17.39
CA ARG A 729 -14.83 3.98 16.09
C ARG A 729 -15.49 4.73 14.94
N GLU A 730 -16.82 4.73 14.89
CA GLU A 730 -17.59 5.43 13.85
C GLU A 730 -17.31 6.94 13.90
N ASP A 731 -17.26 7.53 15.09
CA ASP A 731 -16.97 8.95 15.31
C ASP A 731 -15.58 9.35 14.80
N VAL A 732 -14.53 8.60 15.12
CA VAL A 732 -13.16 8.93 14.67
C VAL A 732 -13.01 8.71 13.17
N VAL A 733 -13.55 7.62 12.61
CA VAL A 733 -13.52 7.37 11.17
C VAL A 733 -14.22 8.51 10.40
N GLN A 734 -15.34 9.03 10.93
CA GLN A 734 -16.03 10.17 10.34
C GLN A 734 -15.16 11.45 10.36
N SER A 735 -14.40 11.68 11.44
CA SER A 735 -13.46 12.81 11.51
C SER A 735 -12.34 12.70 10.46
N ILE A 736 -11.77 11.50 10.27
CA ILE A 736 -10.76 11.24 9.24
C ILE A 736 -11.36 11.42 7.83
N ALA A 737 -12.60 10.96 7.61
CA ALA A 737 -13.29 11.13 6.34
C ALA A 737 -13.57 12.60 6.02
N LEU A 738 -13.95 13.38 7.03
CA LEU A 738 -14.10 14.83 6.93
C LEU A 738 -12.77 15.48 6.55
N TRP A 739 -11.67 15.04 7.17
CA TRP A 739 -10.33 15.51 6.84
C TRP A 739 -9.95 15.23 5.38
N VAL A 740 -10.16 13.99 4.89
CA VAL A 740 -9.90 13.63 3.49
C VAL A 740 -10.72 14.46 2.50
N ASN A 741 -11.95 14.86 2.86
CA ASN A 741 -12.83 15.65 2.00
C ASN A 741 -12.53 17.15 1.98
N GLU A 742 -12.17 17.74 3.12
CA GLU A 742 -12.10 19.19 3.25
C GLU A 742 -10.68 19.77 3.13
N THR A 743 -9.66 18.99 3.51
CA THR A 743 -8.32 19.55 3.72
C THR A 743 -7.49 19.58 2.45
N SER A 744 -6.54 20.51 2.39
CA SER A 744 -5.55 20.59 1.32
C SER A 744 -4.18 20.28 1.92
N THR A 745 -3.46 19.38 1.28
CA THR A 745 -2.06 19.04 1.59
C THR A 745 -1.10 19.84 0.71
N ALA A 746 -1.56 20.96 0.14
CA ALA A 746 -0.77 21.80 -0.73
C ALA A 746 0.37 22.47 0.04
N VAL A 747 1.61 22.22 -0.41
CA VAL A 747 2.78 22.94 0.11
C VAL A 747 2.73 24.39 -0.38
N VAL A 748 2.87 25.34 0.55
CA VAL A 748 2.66 26.79 0.35
C VAL A 748 3.33 27.33 -0.92
N ASP A 749 4.58 26.93 -1.17
CA ASP A 749 5.36 27.44 -2.30
C ASP A 749 4.91 26.90 -3.66
N THR A 750 4.46 25.64 -3.71
CA THR A 750 4.10 24.98 -4.97
C THR A 750 2.61 25.01 -5.27
N LYS A 751 1.75 25.15 -4.26
CA LYS A 751 0.27 25.02 -4.37
C LYS A 751 -0.19 23.72 -5.03
N ILE A 752 0.58 22.65 -4.83
CA ILE A 752 0.31 21.31 -5.34
C ILE A 752 0.10 20.40 -4.13
N ASP A 753 -1.07 19.77 -4.04
CA ASP A 753 -1.35 18.79 -2.98
C ASP A 753 -0.43 17.57 -3.09
N ARG A 754 -0.26 16.87 -1.98
CA ARG A 754 0.58 15.68 -1.88
C ARG A 754 -0.26 14.43 -1.60
N PRO A 755 0.20 13.24 -2.02
CA PRO A 755 -0.50 11.99 -1.72
C PRO A 755 -0.79 11.84 -0.22
N LEU A 756 -1.82 11.05 0.09
CA LEU A 756 -2.38 10.87 1.44
C LEU A 756 -1.27 10.80 2.49
N THR A 757 -1.34 11.74 3.43
CA THR A 757 -0.44 11.76 4.58
C THR A 757 -1.04 10.94 5.72
N ASP A 758 -0.16 10.33 6.50
CA ASP A 758 -0.48 9.77 7.80
C ASP A 758 -0.48 10.84 8.90
N LEU A 759 0.33 11.90 8.79
CA LEU A 759 0.54 12.90 9.85
C LEU A 759 -0.07 14.26 9.52
N TYR A 760 -1.03 14.69 10.33
CA TYR A 760 -1.78 15.94 10.11
C TYR A 760 -2.27 16.57 11.43
N ASP A 761 -2.50 17.88 11.42
CA ASP A 761 -3.16 18.57 12.53
C ASP A 761 -4.63 18.16 12.61
N THR A 762 -5.14 17.87 13.80
CA THR A 762 -6.56 17.47 13.95
C THR A 762 -7.53 18.66 14.02
N GLU A 763 -7.00 19.89 14.02
CA GLU A 763 -7.74 21.14 14.14
C GLU A 763 -7.33 22.14 13.06
N GLY A 764 -8.00 23.30 13.04
CA GLY A 764 -7.64 24.39 12.14
C GLY A 764 -7.88 24.04 10.67
N THR A 765 -6.80 23.95 9.88
CA THR A 765 -6.87 23.61 8.44
C THR A 765 -6.69 22.12 8.15
N GLY A 766 -6.33 21.33 9.15
CA GLY A 766 -5.96 19.92 8.96
C GLY A 766 -4.67 19.70 8.18
N GLY A 767 -3.81 20.72 8.09
CA GLY A 767 -2.56 20.68 7.34
C GLY A 767 -1.43 19.94 8.06
N TYR A 768 -0.22 20.10 7.54
CA TYR A 768 0.98 19.50 8.10
C TYR A 768 1.43 20.19 9.41
N PRO A 769 1.76 19.44 10.47
CA PRO A 769 2.22 19.98 11.75
C PRO A 769 3.71 20.40 11.74
N GLY A 770 4.21 20.90 10.60
CA GLY A 770 5.61 21.25 10.37
C GLY A 770 6.43 20.19 9.63
N PHE A 771 6.00 18.92 9.65
CA PHE A 771 6.59 17.82 8.88
C PHE A 771 5.72 17.44 7.69
N THR A 772 6.30 17.25 6.50
CA THR A 772 5.56 16.98 5.26
C THR A 772 5.65 15.51 4.87
N PHE A 773 5.08 14.63 5.70
CA PHE A 773 4.92 13.21 5.36
C PHE A 773 3.91 13.06 4.23
N ARG A 774 4.25 12.31 3.18
CA ARG A 774 3.39 12.09 2.01
C ARG A 774 3.64 10.72 1.42
N ALA A 775 2.60 10.07 0.91
CA ALA A 775 2.71 8.77 0.28
C ALA A 775 3.35 7.67 1.17
N ARG A 776 3.42 7.84 2.51
CA ARG A 776 4.06 6.88 3.40
C ARG A 776 3.28 5.56 3.38
N PRO A 777 3.96 4.39 3.39
CA PRO A 777 3.27 3.11 3.38
C PRO A 777 2.62 2.74 4.73
N VAL A 778 2.88 3.51 5.79
CA VAL A 778 2.29 3.30 7.13
C VAL A 778 0.76 3.32 7.13
N VAL A 779 0.13 3.94 6.12
CA VAL A 779 -1.32 3.88 5.87
C VAL A 779 -1.86 2.46 5.66
N GLY A 780 -0.99 1.45 5.55
CA GLY A 780 -1.39 0.05 5.71
C GLY A 780 -2.08 -0.23 7.06
N GLY A 781 -1.89 0.64 8.05
CA GLY A 781 -2.58 0.57 9.33
C GLY A 781 -4.08 0.83 9.24
N HIS A 782 -4.55 1.45 8.15
CA HIS A 782 -5.98 1.60 7.88
C HIS A 782 -6.67 0.23 7.69
N PHE A 783 -5.93 -0.85 7.43
CA PHE A 783 -6.46 -2.22 7.34
C PHE A 783 -6.63 -2.90 8.72
N ALA A 784 -6.38 -2.20 9.83
CA ALA A 784 -6.47 -2.75 11.19
C ALA A 784 -7.80 -3.46 11.46
N PHE A 785 -8.94 -2.90 11.03
CA PHE A 785 -10.24 -3.54 11.30
C PHE A 785 -10.36 -4.87 10.56
N LEU A 786 -9.94 -4.92 9.29
CA LEU A 786 -10.04 -6.12 8.46
C LEU A 786 -9.11 -7.23 8.96
N ALA A 787 -7.89 -6.86 9.39
CA ALA A 787 -6.96 -7.80 10.00
C ALA A 787 -7.52 -8.37 11.32
N LEU A 788 -8.11 -7.51 12.17
CA LEU A 788 -8.68 -7.92 13.45
C LEU A 788 -9.92 -8.81 13.31
N GLU A 789 -10.80 -8.53 12.35
CA GLU A 789 -11.99 -9.34 12.09
C GLU A 789 -11.69 -10.79 11.72
N ARG A 790 -10.52 -11.03 11.14
CA ARG A 790 -10.06 -12.36 10.74
C ARG A 790 -9.14 -13.01 11.78
N ALA A 791 -8.60 -12.22 12.71
CA ALA A 791 -7.75 -12.73 13.78
C ALA A 791 -8.50 -13.70 14.70
N CYS A 792 -7.75 -14.61 15.33
CA CYS A 792 -8.28 -15.58 16.30
C CYS A 792 -9.39 -16.47 15.72
N ASP A 793 -9.21 -16.99 14.49
CA ASP A 793 -10.24 -17.72 13.73
C ASP A 793 -11.56 -16.93 13.53
N GLY A 794 -11.47 -15.59 13.55
CA GLY A 794 -12.58 -14.65 13.40
C GLY A 794 -13.36 -14.35 14.68
N GLU A 795 -12.75 -14.57 15.85
CA GLU A 795 -13.38 -14.34 17.16
C GLU A 795 -12.86 -13.07 17.87
N ALA A 796 -11.81 -12.42 17.35
CA ALA A 796 -11.13 -11.32 18.05
C ALA A 796 -12.05 -10.12 18.33
N VAL A 797 -12.81 -9.68 17.32
CA VAL A 797 -13.77 -8.56 17.45
C VAL A 797 -14.96 -8.94 18.34
N ALA A 798 -15.46 -10.17 18.22
CA ALA A 798 -16.58 -10.64 19.05
C ALA A 798 -16.22 -10.64 20.55
N ALA A 799 -14.97 -10.94 20.89
CA ALA A 799 -14.48 -10.89 22.27
C ALA A 799 -14.36 -9.46 22.84
N LEU A 800 -14.49 -8.41 22.01
CA LEU A 800 -14.48 -7.01 22.42
C LEU A 800 -15.89 -6.42 22.61
N SER A 801 -16.96 -7.22 22.48
CA SER A 801 -18.35 -6.73 22.57
C SER A 801 -18.72 -6.07 23.89
N PHE A 802 -17.93 -6.29 24.96
CA PHE A 802 -18.12 -5.65 26.26
C PHE A 802 -17.89 -4.13 26.24
N LEU A 803 -17.29 -3.60 25.17
CA LEU A 803 -17.10 -2.17 24.95
C LEU A 803 -18.39 -1.44 24.55
N ASP A 804 -19.38 -2.16 24.03
CA ASP A 804 -20.67 -1.60 23.63
C ASP A 804 -21.77 -1.78 24.69
N GLU A 805 -21.44 -2.40 25.82
CA GLU A 805 -22.38 -2.60 26.93
C GLU A 805 -22.52 -1.33 27.77
N VAL A 806 -23.76 -0.87 27.98
CA VAL A 806 -24.04 0.24 28.90
C VAL A 806 -23.78 -0.23 30.33
N THR A 807 -22.79 0.38 31.00
CA THR A 807 -22.55 0.14 32.42
C THR A 807 -23.81 0.55 33.21
N PRO A 808 -24.44 -0.34 33.99
CA PRO A 808 -25.52 0.08 34.88
C PRO A 808 -24.98 1.13 35.83
N VAL A 809 -25.62 2.30 35.88
CA VAL A 809 -25.35 3.31 36.90
C VAL A 809 -25.55 2.63 38.25
N GLU A 810 -24.48 2.50 39.04
CA GLU A 810 -24.61 2.13 40.44
C GLU A 810 -25.44 3.22 41.11
N ASP A 811 -26.69 2.87 41.42
CA ASP A 811 -27.62 3.66 42.18
C ASP A 811 -27.01 3.85 43.58
N GLU A 812 -26.25 4.93 43.76
CA GLU A 812 -25.79 5.41 45.06
C GLU A 812 -27.04 5.67 45.90
N ARG A 813 -27.50 4.64 46.61
CA ARG A 813 -28.36 4.80 47.77
C ARG A 813 -27.55 5.53 48.83
N ILE A 814 -27.62 6.85 48.77
CA ILE A 814 -27.39 7.72 49.90
C ILE A 814 -28.49 7.39 50.92
N GLU A 815 -28.21 6.46 51.84
CA GLU A 815 -28.96 6.37 53.09
C GLU A 815 -28.51 7.53 53.99
N LEU A 816 -29.43 8.47 54.18
CA LEU A 816 -29.38 9.58 55.13
C LEU A 816 -29.45 9.09 56.58
#